data_AF-A0A9W6H0I6-F1
#
_entry.id   AF-A0A9W6H0I6-F1
#
_cell.length_a   1.000
_cell.length_b   1.000
_cell.length_c   1.000
_cell.angle_alpha   90.00
_cell.angle_beta   90.00
_cell.angle_gamma   90.00
#
_symmetry.space_group_name_H-M   'P 1'
#
loop_
_entity.id
_entity.type
_entity.pdbx_description
1 polymer ?
#
loop_
_entity_poly.entity_id
_entity_poly.type
_entity_poly.pdbx_seq_one_letter_code
_entity_poly.pdbx_strand_id
1 'polypeptide(L)'
;MTRSRALRRNRSLALLALAAALVPACATPAPSGAVAAPTDGDIVIDEVGAGTPDDPAASFFELRNLSPHAVDLSGWRVHRCTGDGTRLAEADHEVDLAGVVLEPGERITVGTGVDADVAMRGPFSTEGYGLVLEDARRRAVDAFAAYPSEPWPTQSECSASGNVPDALGAALDESWQRVGRTGDLAADFVRTRATPREAAAPAVEPAEPRALISEVASAGPGGRDDDLVELRAVADVDLSGWALYRCTRTGALTPETLQARFADGTELREGERLVVGGPGFRGDVDVRTTTSLADTVSGVLLVDAEGARVDGVSVSNHADTACQTGDAKLPSVLDHLRGESWQRHEETGEFLIAPRTPGRENATADDRLEIAFAYGDPGVALSEVATDPELPSAERHNLVELANYGDAVVDLSGWRIRACAPDGFRERTPLIEVPAGVRLAPGQTWLAALEGTRAAQGADAVYATALGYQGSGVWIEDAAGERVDSVGIFHRNEQDASNDVVSPCTKGLALSTFGVDRLAGETWQRVGFTGDDANDFRGGPSSPGALDLHDETPVGELTAEAALRIAAATPADGARAARAVAAAADEPQAVDGIDPVVARAFTGASEGGALTAEAAAGERPAALETARLAASDDGWAHPYVRFELARAADGTATWSGEVAGPAPARLSAWADGRWHAVDEEAAADDGTVTLSGTLPEGTTGLLVQVVPSGPAIADAADGLAAPGTYDFAVSHLTDTQYLSEAHPEVYREQTAWIAANAGPRDIAFAVHTGDLVQNWVDPDQGEERARREFAVASAAQGELDAAGVPNSVLPGNHDNKRGATNDLFNEHFGPHRYADAPWYGGSIAPDDGSANWTSFTREGAEFIVLSLPYAYAERELAWAERVIAEHPRANIIVATHEHLLPEDASGSAERATENRWVSRADELWERIVAPHRRVVLVLSGHYHGLARIETDDAGGIPGHDVVEILGDYQEFRTETGMRATGFQRLLQVSLATGEIAVDTISVTLGEHASAPFDYPQAVADDGRETTLAADRPWRIVEAGVQGRYDVADDDFRISVGLQYPKGLATSGLRIAAP
;
A
#
# COMPACT_ATOMS: atom_id res chain seq x y z
N MET A 1 12.64 -4.03 56.46
CA MET A 1 13.37 -5.29 56.73
C MET A 1 13.90 -5.80 55.37
N THR A 2 14.96 -5.22 54.82
CA THR A 2 16.41 -5.56 54.88
C THR A 2 16.86 -6.85 54.17
N ARG A 3 17.81 -6.63 53.22
CA ARG A 3 18.85 -7.51 52.60
C ARG A 3 18.45 -8.13 51.24
N SER A 4 19.05 -7.83 50.08
CA SER A 4 20.46 -7.65 49.64
C SER A 4 21.36 -8.87 49.89
N ARG A 5 21.79 -9.57 48.83
CA ARG A 5 23.22 -9.69 48.43
C ARG A 5 23.49 -10.57 47.20
N ALA A 6 24.51 -10.11 46.51
CA ALA A 6 25.17 -10.59 45.31
C ALA A 6 26.14 -11.79 45.48
N LEU A 7 26.37 -12.47 44.35
CA LEU A 7 27.60 -13.11 43.82
C LEU A 7 28.45 -14.11 44.63
N ARG A 8 28.79 -15.24 43.97
CA ARG A 8 30.17 -15.73 43.67
C ARG A 8 30.10 -17.06 42.87
N ARG A 9 30.52 -17.08 41.59
CA ARG A 9 31.84 -17.49 41.04
C ARG A 9 32.34 -18.88 41.46
N ASN A 10 32.53 -19.76 40.47
CA ASN A 10 33.64 -20.72 40.45
C ASN A 10 34.22 -20.89 39.03
N ARG A 11 35.55 -20.98 38.97
CA ARG A 11 36.41 -20.93 37.78
C ARG A 11 36.87 -22.33 37.35
N SER A 12 36.87 -22.53 36.02
CA SER A 12 37.92 -23.19 35.19
C SER A 12 38.24 -24.69 35.35
N LEU A 13 38.14 -25.47 34.26
CA LEU A 13 39.29 -25.87 33.41
C LEU A 13 38.92 -26.87 32.26
N ALA A 14 39.60 -26.67 31.12
CA ALA A 14 40.10 -27.64 30.13
C ALA A 14 39.17 -28.22 29.02
N LEU A 15 39.33 -27.61 27.82
CA LEU A 15 39.60 -28.17 26.49
C LEU A 15 39.16 -29.60 26.12
N LEU A 16 38.40 -29.73 25.02
CA LEU A 16 38.65 -30.61 23.86
C LEU A 16 37.72 -30.14 22.70
N ALA A 17 38.24 -29.43 21.70
CA ALA A 17 38.65 -29.96 20.38
C ALA A 17 37.50 -30.25 19.39
N LEU A 18 37.34 -29.31 18.45
CA LEU A 18 36.86 -29.38 17.06
C LEU A 18 36.19 -30.68 16.57
N ALA A 19 34.91 -30.57 16.16
CA ALA A 19 34.35 -31.16 14.94
C ALA A 19 32.93 -30.56 14.70
N ALA A 20 32.87 -29.33 14.17
CA ALA A 20 31.65 -28.81 13.57
C ALA A 20 31.64 -29.24 12.10
N ALA A 21 30.72 -30.13 11.75
CA ALA A 21 30.42 -30.46 10.37
C ALA A 21 29.86 -29.20 9.68
N LEU A 22 30.40 -28.89 8.50
CA LEU A 22 29.80 -27.91 7.60
C LEU A 22 28.38 -28.34 7.27
N VAL A 23 27.40 -27.62 7.80
CA VAL A 23 26.10 -27.46 7.15
C VAL A 23 26.26 -26.20 6.31
N PRO A 24 26.06 -26.23 4.98
CA PRO A 24 26.09 -25.01 4.20
C PRO A 24 24.94 -24.14 4.71
N ALA A 25 25.27 -22.94 5.17
CA ALA A 25 24.26 -21.91 5.37
C ALA A 25 23.58 -21.70 4.02
N CYS A 26 22.33 -22.12 3.90
CA CYS A 26 21.46 -21.63 2.84
C CYS A 26 21.36 -20.13 3.06
N ALA A 27 22.05 -19.36 2.22
CA ALA A 27 21.78 -17.95 2.07
C ALA A 27 20.32 -17.83 1.63
N THR A 28 19.52 -17.09 2.38
CA THR A 28 18.24 -16.56 1.92
C THR A 28 18.51 -15.74 0.64
N PRO A 29 17.81 -15.99 -0.47
CA PRO A 29 17.93 -15.12 -1.64
C PRO A 29 17.40 -13.72 -1.27
N ALA A 30 18.07 -12.68 -1.77
CA ALA A 30 17.61 -11.30 -1.65
C ALA A 30 16.23 -11.11 -2.32
N PRO A 31 15.39 -10.16 -1.85
CA PRO A 31 14.11 -9.84 -2.47
C PRO A 31 14.26 -9.49 -3.96
N SER A 32 13.40 -10.06 -4.81
CA SER A 32 13.58 -10.15 -6.27
C SER A 32 13.07 -8.95 -7.08
N GLY A 33 13.18 -7.74 -6.53
CA GLY A 33 12.97 -6.48 -7.25
C GLY A 33 14.25 -5.63 -7.40
N ALA A 34 15.26 -5.86 -6.56
CA ALA A 34 16.47 -5.05 -6.55
C ALA A 34 17.49 -5.54 -7.58
N VAL A 35 18.09 -4.62 -8.34
CA VAL A 35 19.18 -4.91 -9.29
C VAL A 35 20.37 -5.50 -8.53
N ALA A 36 20.62 -6.81 -8.67
CA ALA A 36 21.78 -7.46 -8.05
C ALA A 36 23.07 -6.66 -8.33
N ALA A 37 23.88 -6.44 -7.29
CA ALA A 37 25.12 -5.65 -7.37
C ALA A 37 25.98 -6.08 -8.57
N PRO A 38 26.11 -5.23 -9.60
CA PRO A 38 26.71 -5.64 -10.87
C PRO A 38 28.24 -5.54 -10.81
N THR A 39 28.90 -6.61 -10.36
CA THR A 39 30.37 -6.64 -10.31
C THR A 39 31.04 -6.99 -11.65
N ASP A 40 30.26 -7.45 -12.64
CA ASP A 40 30.78 -8.15 -13.83
C ASP A 40 30.46 -7.46 -15.18
N GLY A 41 29.86 -6.26 -15.20
CA GLY A 41 29.53 -5.52 -16.44
C GLY A 41 30.76 -5.03 -17.22
N ASP A 42 30.73 -5.14 -18.56
CA ASP A 42 31.77 -4.62 -19.47
C ASP A 42 31.68 -3.09 -19.68
N ILE A 43 30.48 -2.53 -19.49
CA ILE A 43 30.19 -1.10 -19.51
C ILE A 43 29.71 -0.69 -18.12
N VAL A 44 30.19 0.46 -17.63
CA VAL A 44 29.83 1.00 -16.31
C VAL A 44 29.41 2.47 -16.40
N ILE A 45 28.61 2.91 -15.44
CA ILE A 45 28.35 4.31 -15.10
C ILE A 45 29.60 4.84 -14.38
N ASP A 46 30.36 5.76 -14.97
CA ASP A 46 31.70 6.19 -14.48
C ASP A 46 31.65 7.52 -13.69
N GLU A 47 30.80 8.46 -14.09
CA GLU A 47 30.63 9.76 -13.44
C GLU A 47 29.16 10.20 -13.54
N VAL A 48 28.62 10.83 -12.48
CA VAL A 48 27.25 11.34 -12.44
C VAL A 48 27.24 12.72 -11.77
N GLY A 49 26.70 13.74 -12.46
CA GLY A 49 26.61 15.11 -11.95
C GLY A 49 25.20 15.67 -11.99
N ALA A 50 24.85 16.43 -10.95
CA ALA A 50 23.55 17.09 -10.78
C ALA A 50 23.78 18.58 -10.43
N GLY A 51 23.88 19.39 -11.47
CA GLY A 51 24.07 20.84 -11.42
C GLY A 51 25.50 21.27 -11.75
N THR A 52 25.63 22.51 -12.22
CA THR A 52 26.90 23.21 -12.45
C THR A 52 26.82 24.62 -11.85
N PRO A 53 27.95 25.34 -11.72
CA PRO A 53 27.90 26.72 -11.22
C PRO A 53 27.08 27.67 -12.11
N ASP A 54 27.05 27.43 -13.42
CA ASP A 54 26.36 28.29 -14.40
C ASP A 54 24.90 27.87 -14.62
N ASP A 55 24.58 26.59 -14.42
CA ASP A 55 23.24 26.02 -14.57
C ASP A 55 22.98 24.97 -13.48
N PRO A 56 22.26 25.33 -12.40
CA PRO A 56 21.90 24.40 -11.33
C PRO A 56 21.00 23.24 -11.78
N ALA A 57 20.34 23.35 -12.93
CA ALA A 57 19.52 22.28 -13.49
C ALA A 57 20.30 21.39 -14.45
N ALA A 58 21.56 21.70 -14.78
CA ALA A 58 22.39 20.85 -15.61
C ALA A 58 22.49 19.44 -15.00
N SER A 59 22.53 18.40 -15.81
CA SER A 59 22.63 17.02 -15.34
C SER A 59 23.38 16.19 -16.36
N PHE A 60 24.21 15.26 -15.90
CA PHE A 60 24.92 14.36 -16.79
C PHE A 60 25.31 13.04 -16.12
N PHE A 61 25.55 12.04 -16.94
CA PHE A 61 26.25 10.82 -16.54
C PHE A 61 27.18 10.34 -17.66
N GLU A 62 28.17 9.56 -17.29
CA GLU A 62 29.13 8.98 -18.24
C GLU A 62 29.07 7.47 -18.26
N LEU A 63 29.09 6.89 -19.47
CA LEU A 63 29.27 5.45 -19.65
C LEU A 63 30.70 5.19 -20.11
N ARG A 64 31.34 4.17 -19.53
CA ARG A 64 32.71 3.78 -19.85
C ARG A 64 32.83 2.30 -20.20
N ASN A 65 33.57 2.01 -21.26
CA ASN A 65 33.92 0.63 -21.61
C ASN A 65 35.19 0.18 -20.87
N LEU A 66 35.06 -0.81 -20.01
CA LEU A 66 36.16 -1.43 -19.27
C LEU A 66 36.69 -2.72 -19.92
N SER A 67 35.98 -3.23 -20.93
CA SER A 67 36.37 -4.44 -21.63
C SER A 67 37.58 -4.21 -22.55
N PRO A 68 38.33 -5.27 -22.90
CA PRO A 68 39.47 -5.18 -23.82
C PRO A 68 39.06 -5.07 -25.31
N HIS A 69 37.76 -4.98 -25.62
CA HIS A 69 37.23 -4.96 -26.98
C HIS A 69 36.19 -3.84 -27.16
N ALA A 70 35.90 -3.46 -28.40
CA ALA A 70 34.82 -2.52 -28.67
C ALA A 70 33.46 -3.16 -28.36
N VAL A 71 32.55 -2.38 -27.75
CA VAL A 71 31.19 -2.81 -27.40
C VAL A 71 30.18 -1.96 -28.15
N ASP A 72 29.27 -2.61 -28.88
CA ASP A 72 28.13 -1.97 -29.55
C ASP A 72 26.96 -1.88 -28.57
N LEU A 73 26.50 -0.65 -28.31
CA LEU A 73 25.41 -0.36 -27.37
C LEU A 73 24.04 -0.38 -28.04
N SER A 74 23.94 -0.82 -29.30
CA SER A 74 22.65 -0.98 -29.97
C SER A 74 21.74 -1.94 -29.21
N GLY A 75 20.56 -1.45 -28.80
CA GLY A 75 19.58 -2.20 -28.01
C GLY A 75 19.79 -2.14 -26.49
N TRP A 76 20.89 -1.54 -26.01
CA TRP A 76 21.06 -1.20 -24.59
C TRP A 76 20.12 -0.08 -24.19
N ARG A 77 19.80 -0.02 -22.90
CA ARG A 77 18.90 0.99 -22.34
C ARG A 77 19.48 1.55 -21.05
N VAL A 78 19.27 2.84 -20.84
CA VAL A 78 19.45 3.46 -19.53
C VAL A 78 18.07 3.87 -19.04
N HIS A 79 17.70 3.40 -17.87
CA HIS A 79 16.48 3.78 -17.19
C HIS A 79 16.83 4.76 -16.08
N ARG A 80 15.97 5.75 -15.87
CA ARG A 80 16.09 6.71 -14.77
C ARG A 80 15.13 6.31 -13.65
N CYS A 81 15.56 6.47 -12.39
CA CYS A 81 14.66 6.47 -11.25
C CYS A 81 14.18 7.89 -10.90
N THR A 82 12.93 7.99 -10.45
CA THR A 82 12.25 9.19 -9.97
C THR A 82 12.85 9.70 -8.65
N GLY A 83 12.36 10.83 -8.15
CA GLY A 83 12.71 11.33 -6.81
C GLY A 83 12.35 10.35 -5.69
N ASP A 84 11.32 9.54 -5.89
CA ASP A 84 10.84 8.56 -4.91
C ASP A 84 11.63 7.23 -4.94
N GLY A 85 12.69 7.17 -5.75
CA GLY A 85 13.50 5.97 -5.88
C GLY A 85 12.94 4.91 -6.83
N THR A 86 11.79 5.15 -7.47
CA THR A 86 11.14 4.20 -8.38
C THR A 86 11.61 4.35 -9.82
N ARG A 87 11.78 3.24 -10.54
CA ARG A 87 12.20 3.23 -11.93
C ARG A 87 11.05 3.66 -12.84
N LEU A 88 11.34 4.55 -13.80
CA LEU A 88 10.37 4.94 -14.83
C LEU A 88 9.91 3.75 -15.67
N ALA A 89 8.71 3.86 -16.24
CA ALA A 89 8.11 2.83 -17.09
C ALA A 89 9.01 2.45 -18.28
N GLU A 90 8.86 1.23 -18.78
CA GLU A 90 9.79 0.64 -19.75
C GLU A 90 9.86 1.39 -21.10
N ALA A 91 8.76 2.01 -21.50
CA ALA A 91 8.67 2.85 -22.70
C ALA A 91 9.55 4.12 -22.61
N ASP A 92 9.96 4.51 -21.39
CA ASP A 92 10.63 5.76 -21.08
C ASP A 92 12.14 5.62 -20.78
N HIS A 93 12.83 4.81 -21.58
CA HIS A 93 14.29 4.79 -21.55
C HIS A 93 14.89 6.19 -21.82
N GLU A 94 15.89 6.56 -21.03
CA GLU A 94 16.48 7.90 -20.94
C GLU A 94 17.20 8.30 -22.23
N VAL A 95 17.89 7.34 -22.86
CA VAL A 95 18.74 7.60 -24.03
C VAL A 95 18.67 6.46 -25.04
N ASP A 96 18.58 6.81 -26.32
CA ASP A 96 18.74 5.87 -27.43
C ASP A 96 20.24 5.73 -27.76
N LEU A 97 20.78 4.53 -27.51
CA LEU A 97 22.19 4.19 -27.76
C LEU A 97 22.39 3.47 -29.11
N ALA A 98 21.40 3.48 -30.00
CA ALA A 98 21.50 2.83 -31.31
C ALA A 98 22.68 3.36 -32.12
N GLY A 99 23.57 2.45 -32.53
CA GLY A 99 24.76 2.76 -33.34
C GLY A 99 25.93 3.36 -32.57
N VAL A 100 25.85 3.48 -31.24
CA VAL A 100 26.97 3.89 -30.40
C VAL A 100 27.90 2.70 -30.16
N VAL A 101 29.18 2.86 -30.50
CA VAL A 101 30.21 1.84 -30.27
C VAL A 101 31.30 2.46 -29.40
N LEU A 102 31.56 1.88 -28.23
CA LEU A 102 32.63 2.31 -27.32
C LEU A 102 33.86 1.44 -27.49
N GLU A 103 35.00 2.05 -27.82
CA GLU A 103 36.32 1.41 -27.82
C GLU A 103 36.83 1.14 -26.39
N PRO A 104 37.82 0.25 -26.19
CA PRO A 104 38.37 -0.03 -24.86
C PRO A 104 38.85 1.24 -24.14
N GLY A 105 38.26 1.53 -22.97
CA GLY A 105 38.55 2.70 -22.16
C GLY A 105 37.88 4.00 -22.61
N GLU A 106 37.13 3.99 -23.72
CA GLU A 106 36.37 5.14 -24.20
C GLU A 106 35.20 5.46 -23.27
N ARG A 107 34.82 6.74 -23.26
CA ARG A 107 33.68 7.28 -22.52
C ARG A 107 32.75 8.03 -23.46
N ILE A 108 31.48 8.06 -23.09
CA ILE A 108 30.50 8.99 -23.63
C ILE A 108 29.83 9.74 -22.49
N THR A 109 29.64 11.04 -22.69
CA THR A 109 28.88 11.89 -21.77
C THR A 109 27.45 12.02 -22.28
N VAL A 110 26.48 11.70 -21.44
CA VAL A 110 25.05 11.88 -21.71
C VAL A 110 24.54 12.98 -20.79
N GLY A 111 23.94 14.06 -21.33
CA GLY A 111 23.74 15.28 -20.54
C GLY A 111 22.71 16.27 -21.08
N THR A 112 22.26 17.16 -20.20
CA THR A 112 21.48 18.38 -20.49
C THR A 112 22.07 19.54 -19.70
N GLY A 113 22.09 20.75 -20.27
CA GLY A 113 22.76 21.89 -19.65
C GLY A 113 24.30 21.80 -19.59
N VAL A 114 24.89 20.71 -20.13
CA VAL A 114 26.33 20.49 -20.27
C VAL A 114 26.72 20.17 -21.72
N ASP A 115 28.00 20.24 -22.05
CA ASP A 115 28.53 19.74 -23.33
C ASP A 115 28.56 18.20 -23.31
N ALA A 116 27.55 17.58 -23.94
CA ALA A 116 27.34 16.13 -23.97
C ALA A 116 27.43 15.55 -25.38
N ASP A 117 27.83 14.29 -25.48
CA ASP A 117 27.86 13.52 -26.74
C ASP A 117 26.45 13.07 -27.13
N VAL A 118 25.61 12.79 -26.14
CA VAL A 118 24.20 12.41 -26.32
C VAL A 118 23.32 13.23 -25.38
N ALA A 119 22.17 13.69 -25.87
CA ALA A 119 21.23 14.47 -25.07
C ALA A 119 20.39 13.55 -24.16
N MET A 120 20.22 13.95 -22.91
CA MET A 120 19.25 13.34 -21.98
C MET A 120 17.87 14.01 -22.12
N ARG A 121 16.78 13.33 -21.72
CA ARG A 121 15.40 13.83 -21.88
C ARG A 121 15.09 15.05 -21.00
N GLY A 122 15.70 15.12 -19.82
CA GLY A 122 15.49 16.21 -18.85
C GLY A 122 16.51 16.18 -17.72
N PRO A 123 16.54 17.19 -16.83
CA PRO A 123 17.45 17.22 -15.69
C PRO A 123 17.07 16.19 -14.63
N PHE A 124 18.00 15.77 -13.77
CA PHE A 124 17.70 14.90 -12.62
C PHE A 124 16.76 15.59 -11.62
N SER A 125 16.03 14.80 -10.82
CA SER A 125 15.20 15.35 -9.74
C SER A 125 16.09 15.90 -8.62
N THR A 126 15.60 16.93 -7.93
CA THR A 126 16.24 17.53 -6.76
C THR A 126 15.89 16.83 -5.45
N GLU A 127 15.09 15.77 -5.51
CA GLU A 127 14.66 14.96 -4.36
C GLU A 127 15.41 13.62 -4.29
N GLY A 128 16.31 13.38 -5.24
CA GLY A 128 17.02 12.13 -5.45
C GLY A 128 16.98 11.68 -6.91
N TYR A 129 17.95 10.89 -7.34
CA TYR A 129 18.04 10.40 -8.71
C TYR A 129 18.83 9.08 -8.80
N GLY A 130 18.43 8.24 -9.75
CA GLY A 130 19.11 6.98 -10.01
C GLY A 130 19.11 6.61 -11.48
N LEU A 131 19.98 5.67 -11.84
CA LEU A 131 20.17 5.14 -13.18
C LEU A 131 20.32 3.61 -13.11
N VAL A 132 19.65 2.90 -14.00
CA VAL A 132 19.88 1.46 -14.26
C VAL A 132 20.29 1.28 -15.71
N LEU A 133 21.46 0.70 -15.94
CA LEU A 133 21.95 0.33 -17.26
C LEU A 133 21.54 -1.12 -17.55
N GLU A 134 20.86 -1.36 -18.67
CA GLU A 134 20.49 -2.68 -19.16
C GLU A 134 21.17 -3.00 -20.50
N ASP A 135 21.58 -4.25 -20.65
CA ASP A 135 22.07 -4.77 -21.93
C ASP A 135 20.93 -5.05 -22.92
N ALA A 136 21.29 -5.37 -24.17
CA ALA A 136 20.33 -5.72 -25.23
C ALA A 136 19.45 -6.95 -24.95
N ARG A 137 19.67 -7.68 -23.83
CA ARG A 137 18.85 -8.82 -23.38
C ARG A 137 18.03 -8.48 -22.14
N ARG A 138 17.90 -7.20 -21.78
CA ARG A 138 17.15 -6.71 -20.60
C ARG A 138 17.71 -7.18 -19.27
N ARG A 139 19.02 -7.44 -19.21
CA ARG A 139 19.69 -7.71 -17.94
C ARG A 139 20.30 -6.43 -17.43
N ALA A 140 20.00 -6.06 -16.19
CA ALA A 140 20.68 -4.98 -15.51
C ALA A 140 22.18 -5.31 -15.38
N VAL A 141 23.03 -4.38 -15.80
CA VAL A 141 24.49 -4.53 -15.93
C VAL A 141 25.29 -3.51 -15.14
N ASP A 142 24.71 -2.34 -14.83
CA ASP A 142 25.24 -1.40 -13.84
C ASP A 142 24.10 -0.55 -13.28
N ALA A 143 24.29 0.03 -12.09
CA ALA A 143 23.32 0.96 -11.52
C ALA A 143 23.99 2.02 -10.63
N PHE A 144 23.32 3.14 -10.46
CA PHE A 144 23.72 4.24 -9.59
C PHE A 144 22.48 4.85 -8.94
N ALA A 145 22.60 5.28 -7.70
CA ALA A 145 21.52 5.91 -6.96
C ALA A 145 22.08 6.92 -5.95
N ALA A 146 21.58 8.15 -6.02
CA ALA A 146 21.84 9.25 -5.10
C ALA A 146 20.52 9.72 -4.52
N TYR A 147 20.31 9.50 -3.23
CA TYR A 147 19.01 9.70 -2.58
C TYR A 147 19.20 10.15 -1.12
N PRO A 148 18.15 10.67 -0.46
CA PRO A 148 18.18 10.96 0.96
C PRO A 148 18.80 9.82 1.77
N SER A 149 19.73 10.18 2.65
CA SER A 149 20.48 9.29 3.54
C SER A 149 19.91 9.31 4.97
N GLU A 150 20.63 8.76 5.94
CA GLU A 150 20.21 8.66 7.35
C GLU A 150 19.65 9.96 7.93
N PRO A 151 18.58 9.93 8.76
CA PRO A 151 17.96 8.74 9.35
C PRO A 151 16.79 8.13 8.54
N TRP A 152 16.44 8.70 7.40
CA TRP A 152 15.32 8.23 6.55
C TRP A 152 15.84 7.95 5.14
N PRO A 153 16.58 6.84 4.95
CA PRO A 153 17.15 6.53 3.65
C PRO A 153 16.04 6.15 2.65
N THR A 154 15.98 6.85 1.52
CA THR A 154 15.07 6.46 0.42
C THR A 154 15.67 5.25 -0.31
N GLN A 155 15.24 4.03 0.00
CA GLN A 155 15.63 2.82 -0.76
C GLN A 155 15.20 2.94 -2.22
N SER A 156 16.15 2.92 -3.15
CA SER A 156 15.82 3.04 -4.57
C SER A 156 15.84 1.68 -5.24
N GLU A 157 14.91 1.46 -6.17
CA GLU A 157 14.95 0.32 -7.10
C GLU A 157 16.18 0.36 -8.01
N CYS A 158 16.80 1.54 -8.18
CA CYS A 158 18.08 1.72 -8.85
C CYS A 158 19.30 1.31 -7.99
N SER A 159 19.11 0.78 -6.77
CA SER A 159 20.21 0.22 -5.98
C SER A 159 19.78 -0.91 -5.05
N ALA A 160 20.47 -2.06 -5.13
CA ALA A 160 20.27 -3.16 -4.18
C ALA A 160 21.17 -3.07 -2.93
N SER A 161 22.13 -2.15 -2.90
CA SER A 161 23.25 -2.13 -1.95
C SER A 161 23.41 -0.80 -1.21
N GLY A 162 22.39 0.07 -1.28
CA GLY A 162 22.39 1.39 -0.66
C GLY A 162 22.74 2.51 -1.66
N ASN A 163 22.54 3.76 -1.24
CA ASN A 163 22.71 4.94 -2.09
C ASN A 163 23.91 5.77 -1.62
N VAL A 164 24.44 6.61 -2.51
CA VAL A 164 25.21 7.78 -2.06
C VAL A 164 24.24 8.89 -1.63
N PRO A 165 24.63 9.83 -0.76
CA PRO A 165 23.76 10.94 -0.38
C PRO A 165 23.50 11.89 -1.56
N ASP A 166 22.28 12.45 -1.64
CA ASP A 166 21.98 13.52 -2.61
C ASP A 166 22.56 14.86 -2.13
N ALA A 167 23.89 14.98 -2.25
CA ALA A 167 24.66 16.04 -1.60
C ALA A 167 25.71 16.69 -2.52
N LEU A 168 25.48 16.71 -3.83
CA LEU A 168 26.35 17.43 -4.78
C LEU A 168 26.13 18.94 -4.70
N GLY A 169 27.23 19.70 -4.62
CA GLY A 169 27.21 21.15 -4.60
C GLY A 169 27.44 21.75 -5.99
N ALA A 170 26.37 22.22 -6.65
CA ALA A 170 26.48 22.89 -7.96
C ALA A 170 27.44 24.10 -7.93
N ALA A 171 27.46 24.89 -6.85
CA ALA A 171 28.40 26.01 -6.70
C ALA A 171 29.89 25.61 -6.65
N LEU A 172 30.16 24.35 -6.32
CA LEU A 172 31.50 23.76 -6.25
C LEU A 172 31.84 22.91 -7.48
N ASP A 173 30.93 22.83 -8.46
CA ASP A 173 31.11 22.05 -9.69
C ASP A 173 31.37 20.56 -9.39
N GLU A 174 30.57 19.96 -8.51
CA GLU A 174 30.79 18.58 -8.01
C GLU A 174 30.04 17.50 -8.79
N SER A 175 30.63 16.30 -8.83
CA SER A 175 30.03 15.05 -9.33
C SER A 175 30.42 13.86 -8.45
N TRP A 176 29.66 12.77 -8.60
CA TRP A 176 29.99 11.45 -8.08
C TRP A 176 30.84 10.71 -9.12
N GLN A 177 32.04 10.29 -8.75
CA GLN A 177 32.99 9.63 -9.66
C GLN A 177 33.35 8.23 -9.17
N ARG A 178 33.32 7.25 -10.08
CA ARG A 178 33.60 5.87 -9.76
C ARG A 178 35.09 5.64 -9.49
N VAL A 179 35.38 5.07 -8.32
CA VAL A 179 36.71 4.63 -7.87
C VAL A 179 36.77 3.12 -7.58
N GLY A 180 35.61 2.47 -7.44
CA GLY A 180 35.46 1.06 -7.09
C GLY A 180 34.37 0.34 -7.89
N ARG A 181 34.30 -0.99 -7.70
CA ARG A 181 33.31 -1.91 -8.29
C ARG A 181 32.94 -3.04 -7.33
N THR A 182 32.94 -2.74 -6.05
CA THR A 182 32.59 -3.67 -4.97
C THR A 182 31.09 -4.00 -4.96
N GLY A 183 30.27 -3.15 -5.59
CA GLY A 183 28.82 -3.22 -5.57
C GLY A 183 28.21 -2.33 -4.49
N ASP A 184 28.99 -1.81 -3.54
CA ASP A 184 28.55 -0.81 -2.56
C ASP A 184 28.81 0.59 -3.13
N LEU A 185 27.74 1.35 -3.41
CA LEU A 185 27.85 2.67 -4.02
C LEU A 185 28.67 3.65 -3.18
N ALA A 186 28.58 3.58 -1.84
CA ALA A 186 29.34 4.45 -0.95
C ALA A 186 30.85 4.15 -0.97
N ALA A 187 31.23 2.90 -1.25
CA ALA A 187 32.62 2.51 -1.44
C ALA A 187 33.12 2.73 -2.88
N ASP A 188 32.20 2.68 -3.84
CA ASP A 188 32.52 2.70 -5.26
C ASP A 188 32.54 4.10 -5.86
N PHE A 189 31.89 5.09 -5.25
CA PHE A 189 31.82 6.47 -5.73
C PHE A 189 32.38 7.46 -4.71
N VAL A 190 33.08 8.47 -5.19
CA VAL A 190 33.55 9.61 -4.38
C VAL A 190 33.00 10.91 -4.93
N ARG A 191 32.62 11.82 -4.03
CA ARG A 191 32.24 13.19 -4.39
C ARG A 191 33.50 14.02 -4.61
N THR A 192 33.64 14.61 -5.78
CA THR A 192 34.76 15.48 -6.14
C THR A 192 34.35 16.45 -7.24
N ARG A 193 35.27 17.31 -7.67
CA ARG A 193 35.01 18.24 -8.78
C ARG A 193 34.78 17.47 -10.09
N ALA A 194 33.74 17.86 -10.83
CA ALA A 194 33.33 17.29 -12.09
C ALA A 194 34.45 17.32 -13.14
N THR A 195 34.59 16.22 -13.87
CA THR A 195 35.61 16.01 -14.91
C THR A 195 35.02 15.39 -16.18
N PRO A 196 33.95 15.96 -16.76
CA PRO A 196 33.31 15.38 -17.92
C PRO A 196 34.31 15.18 -19.07
N ARG A 197 34.27 13.99 -19.67
CA ARG A 197 35.16 13.46 -20.74
C ARG A 197 36.61 13.21 -20.32
N GLU A 198 36.96 13.43 -19.07
CA GLU A 198 38.32 13.21 -18.55
C GLU A 198 38.38 11.97 -17.65
N ALA A 199 39.55 11.68 -17.09
CA ALA A 199 39.69 10.61 -16.11
C ALA A 199 39.32 11.13 -14.72
N ALA A 200 38.65 10.30 -13.93
CA ALA A 200 38.28 10.62 -12.56
C ALA A 200 39.43 11.26 -11.78
N ALA A 201 39.13 12.35 -11.08
CA ALA A 201 40.08 13.02 -10.22
C ALA A 201 40.51 12.06 -9.08
N PRO A 202 41.80 12.06 -8.68
CA PRO A 202 42.21 11.26 -7.54
C PRO A 202 41.43 11.71 -6.30
N ALA A 203 40.93 10.75 -5.51
CA ALA A 203 40.33 11.03 -4.23
C ALA A 203 41.30 11.86 -3.38
N VAL A 204 40.90 13.07 -3.00
CA VAL A 204 41.67 13.93 -2.12
C VAL A 204 41.26 13.60 -0.70
N GLU A 205 42.17 13.04 0.10
CA GLU A 205 41.95 12.90 1.54
C GLU A 205 41.67 14.29 2.13
N PRO A 206 40.54 14.50 2.81
CA PRO A 206 40.24 15.79 3.42
C PRO A 206 41.33 16.10 4.46
N ALA A 207 41.94 17.28 4.35
CA ALA A 207 42.87 17.75 5.38
C ALA A 207 42.12 17.90 6.71
N GLU A 208 42.78 17.62 7.85
CA GLU A 208 42.13 17.86 9.14
C GLU A 208 41.70 19.34 9.25
N PRO A 209 40.42 19.61 9.55
CA PRO A 209 39.89 20.96 9.53
C PRO A 209 40.55 21.79 10.64
N ARG A 210 40.98 23.01 10.32
CA ARG A 210 41.56 23.96 11.29
C ARG A 210 40.51 24.92 11.88
N ALA A 211 39.34 24.99 11.25
CA ALA A 211 38.14 25.66 11.76
C ALA A 211 36.94 24.73 11.57
N LEU A 212 36.03 24.75 12.53
CA LEU A 212 34.80 23.95 12.54
C LEU A 212 33.59 24.84 12.74
N ILE A 213 32.45 24.42 12.22
CA ILE A 213 31.15 24.94 12.60
C ILE A 213 30.84 24.43 14.01
N SER A 214 30.82 25.35 14.98
CA SER A 214 30.64 25.06 16.40
C SER A 214 29.18 25.18 16.84
N GLU A 215 28.43 26.13 16.29
CA GLU A 215 27.03 26.34 16.67
C GLU A 215 26.20 26.74 15.44
N VAL A 216 24.99 26.19 15.30
CA VAL A 216 24.06 26.58 14.24
C VAL A 216 22.62 26.64 14.75
N ALA A 217 21.89 27.67 14.35
CA ALA A 217 20.45 27.79 14.56
C ALA A 217 19.81 28.46 13.33
N SER A 218 18.80 27.82 12.73
CA SER A 218 18.08 28.36 11.58
C SER A 218 17.11 29.49 11.92
N ALA A 219 16.81 29.68 13.21
CA ALA A 219 16.00 30.77 13.74
C ALA A 219 16.27 30.93 15.25
N GLY A 220 15.70 31.97 15.85
CA GLY A 220 15.83 32.24 17.28
C GLY A 220 14.62 32.94 17.90
N PRO A 221 14.69 33.31 19.19
CA PRO A 221 13.59 33.98 19.90
C PRO A 221 13.13 35.30 19.24
N GLY A 222 14.00 35.92 18.43
CA GLY A 222 13.68 37.10 17.63
C GLY A 222 12.80 36.83 16.41
N GLY A 223 12.67 35.58 15.97
CA GLY A 223 11.96 35.14 14.77
C GLY A 223 12.88 34.38 13.79
N ARG A 224 12.39 34.17 12.57
CA ARG A 224 13.07 33.40 11.51
C ARG A 224 14.41 34.02 11.07
N ASP A 225 14.51 35.35 11.08
CA ASP A 225 15.76 36.03 10.74
C ASP A 225 16.76 36.14 11.93
N ASP A 226 16.43 35.58 13.09
CA ASP A 226 17.32 35.49 14.27
C ASP A 226 18.17 34.21 14.23
N ASP A 227 18.65 33.85 13.02
CA ASP A 227 19.53 32.71 12.77
C ASP A 227 21.00 33.03 13.07
N LEU A 228 21.79 31.98 13.33
CA LEU A 228 23.20 32.11 13.66
C LEU A 228 24.03 30.92 13.17
N VAL A 229 25.28 31.21 12.81
CA VAL A 229 26.34 30.23 12.57
C VAL A 229 27.57 30.70 13.33
N GLU A 230 28.20 29.81 14.08
CA GLU A 230 29.46 30.09 14.75
C GLU A 230 30.57 29.18 14.23
N LEU A 231 31.74 29.77 13.99
CA LEU A 231 32.96 29.05 13.69
C LEU A 231 33.88 29.05 14.91
N ARG A 232 34.54 27.92 15.17
CA ARG A 232 35.61 27.79 16.17
C ARG A 232 36.89 27.31 15.50
N ALA A 233 37.99 28.01 15.75
CA ALA A 233 39.31 27.54 15.35
C ALA A 233 39.80 26.41 16.28
N VAL A 234 40.20 25.27 15.71
CA VAL A 234 40.84 24.15 16.45
C VAL A 234 42.35 24.16 16.32
N ALA A 235 42.87 25.03 15.45
CA ALA A 235 44.27 25.44 15.37
C ALA A 235 44.28 26.87 14.81
N ASP A 236 45.39 27.60 14.99
CA ASP A 236 45.57 28.90 14.33
C ASP A 236 45.24 28.78 12.83
N VAL A 237 44.47 29.68 12.24
CA VAL A 237 44.01 29.57 10.84
C VAL A 237 43.79 30.94 10.24
N ASP A 238 44.15 31.09 8.97
CA ASP A 238 43.85 32.27 8.14
C ASP A 238 42.66 31.94 7.24
N LEU A 239 41.54 32.63 7.47
CA LEU A 239 40.29 32.47 6.72
C LEU A 239 40.25 33.36 5.46
N SER A 240 41.32 34.08 5.12
CA SER A 240 41.33 34.98 3.96
C SER A 240 40.85 34.27 2.69
N GLY A 241 39.81 34.81 2.05
CA GLY A 241 39.26 34.27 0.81
C GLY A 241 38.32 33.07 0.98
N TRP A 242 38.25 32.46 2.17
CA TRP A 242 37.31 31.39 2.49
C TRP A 242 35.87 31.89 2.34
N ALA A 243 34.96 30.95 2.11
CA ALA A 243 33.55 31.21 1.88
C ALA A 243 32.67 30.39 2.83
N LEU A 244 31.62 31.02 3.34
CA LEU A 244 30.53 30.35 4.04
C LEU A 244 29.30 30.37 3.14
N TYR A 245 28.77 29.20 2.84
CA TYR A 245 27.52 29.01 2.10
C TYR A 245 26.41 28.54 3.03
N ARG A 246 25.16 28.80 2.64
CA ARG A 246 24.00 28.08 3.17
C ARG A 246 23.46 27.09 2.13
N CYS A 247 22.64 26.14 2.55
CA CYS A 247 21.81 25.37 1.63
C CYS A 247 20.42 26.00 1.52
N THR A 248 19.75 25.78 0.39
CA THR A 248 18.35 26.20 0.20
C THR A 248 17.39 25.26 0.97
N ARG A 249 16.10 25.60 0.99
CA ARG A 249 15.03 24.73 1.50
C ARG A 249 14.94 23.38 0.77
N THR A 250 15.49 23.26 -0.44
CA THR A 250 15.54 22.00 -1.19
C THR A 250 16.92 21.35 -1.09
N GLY A 251 17.74 21.75 -0.11
CA GLY A 251 19.08 21.21 0.09
C GLY A 251 20.14 21.68 -0.92
N ALA A 252 19.78 22.49 -1.93
CA ALA A 252 20.70 22.87 -3.00
C ALA A 252 21.76 23.89 -2.55
N LEU A 253 22.96 23.82 -3.15
CA LEU A 253 24.05 24.78 -2.99
C LEU A 253 24.41 25.40 -4.34
N THR A 254 23.94 26.62 -4.57
CA THR A 254 24.19 27.40 -5.80
C THR A 254 25.05 28.63 -5.51
N PRO A 255 25.65 29.31 -6.50
CA PRO A 255 26.43 30.52 -6.25
C PRO A 255 25.68 31.62 -5.47
N GLU A 256 24.35 31.68 -5.59
CA GLU A 256 23.48 32.63 -4.89
C GLU A 256 23.34 32.35 -3.39
N THR A 257 23.74 31.16 -2.95
CA THR A 257 23.64 30.75 -1.54
C THR A 257 24.82 31.19 -0.68
N LEU A 258 25.81 31.89 -1.26
CA LEU A 258 26.94 32.47 -0.56
C LEU A 258 26.48 33.44 0.54
N GLN A 259 26.80 33.12 1.80
CA GLN A 259 26.48 33.95 2.97
C GLN A 259 27.57 34.98 3.25
N ALA A 260 28.83 34.55 3.20
CA ALA A 260 29.97 35.40 3.50
C ALA A 260 31.22 34.96 2.73
N ARG A 261 32.04 35.94 2.34
CA ARG A 261 33.43 35.71 1.96
C ARG A 261 34.31 36.47 2.95
N PHE A 262 35.22 35.77 3.62
CA PHE A 262 36.04 36.34 4.66
C PHE A 262 37.13 37.23 4.05
N ALA A 263 37.31 38.42 4.62
CA ALA A 263 38.21 39.43 4.09
C ALA A 263 39.68 39.05 4.32
N ASP A 264 40.57 39.61 3.50
CA ASP A 264 42.02 39.44 3.66
C ASP A 264 42.47 39.86 5.07
N GLY A 265 43.23 38.98 5.73
CA GLY A 265 43.73 39.14 7.10
C GLY A 265 42.78 38.68 8.20
N THR A 266 41.73 37.91 7.87
CA THR A 266 40.84 37.30 8.88
C THR A 266 41.54 36.08 9.51
N GLU A 267 42.26 36.31 10.60
CA GLU A 267 42.96 35.26 11.35
C GLU A 267 42.19 34.88 12.62
N LEU A 268 42.07 33.58 12.90
CA LEU A 268 41.60 33.05 14.18
C LEU A 268 42.70 32.24 14.84
N ARG A 269 42.93 32.44 16.13
CA ARG A 269 43.80 31.58 16.94
C ARG A 269 43.04 30.37 17.45
N GLU A 270 43.76 29.30 17.78
CA GLU A 270 43.17 28.14 18.46
C GLU A 270 42.26 28.54 19.63
N GLY A 271 41.00 28.08 19.59
CA GLY A 271 39.95 28.39 20.56
C GLY A 271 39.18 29.69 20.32
N GLU A 272 39.65 30.58 19.44
CA GLU A 272 38.89 31.77 19.04
C GLU A 272 37.65 31.40 18.23
N ARG A 273 36.60 32.21 18.39
CA ARG A 273 35.28 32.01 17.79
C ARG A 273 34.91 33.21 16.92
N LEU A 274 34.18 32.94 15.84
CA LEU A 274 33.66 33.93 14.92
C LEU A 274 32.17 33.71 14.75
N VAL A 275 31.36 34.73 15.09
CA VAL A 275 29.90 34.68 15.02
C VAL A 275 29.42 35.31 13.72
N VAL A 276 28.75 34.51 12.90
CA VAL A 276 28.01 34.95 11.70
C VAL A 276 26.52 34.98 12.05
N GLY A 277 25.96 36.18 12.14
CA GLY A 277 24.55 36.35 12.49
C GLY A 277 23.68 36.72 11.30
N GLY A 278 22.46 36.18 11.31
CA GLY A 278 21.40 36.49 10.35
C GLY A 278 20.98 37.97 10.33
N PRO A 279 20.10 38.36 9.38
CA PRO A 279 19.64 39.73 9.24
C PRO A 279 18.99 40.28 10.52
N GLY A 280 18.21 39.45 11.21
CA GLY A 280 17.46 39.76 12.43
C GLY A 280 18.18 39.43 13.74
N PHE A 281 19.38 38.82 13.69
CA PHE A 281 20.14 38.46 14.89
C PHE A 281 20.53 39.69 15.72
N ARG A 282 20.25 39.65 17.02
CA ARG A 282 20.36 40.83 17.92
C ARG A 282 21.63 40.90 18.78
N GLY A 283 22.49 39.88 18.75
CA GLY A 283 23.76 39.87 19.46
C GLY A 283 24.91 40.55 18.72
N ASP A 284 26.09 40.56 19.36
CA ASP A 284 27.34 40.96 18.70
C ASP A 284 27.70 39.92 17.63
N VAL A 285 28.10 40.40 16.44
CA VAL A 285 28.45 39.56 15.29
C VAL A 285 29.73 40.07 14.67
N ASP A 286 30.57 39.15 14.20
CA ASP A 286 31.75 39.46 13.41
C ASP A 286 31.37 39.67 11.94
N VAL A 287 30.39 38.88 11.46
CA VAL A 287 29.83 38.97 10.11
C VAL A 287 28.31 38.99 10.19
N ARG A 288 27.67 39.87 9.43
CA ARG A 288 26.20 39.91 9.30
C ARG A 288 25.80 39.52 7.88
N THR A 289 24.93 38.54 7.75
CA THR A 289 24.41 38.10 6.46
C THR A 289 23.23 38.94 6.00
N THR A 290 22.89 38.84 4.72
CA THR A 290 21.75 39.55 4.10
C THR A 290 20.53 38.66 3.91
N THR A 291 20.69 37.34 4.06
CA THR A 291 19.63 36.34 3.97
C THR A 291 19.76 35.38 5.14
N SER A 292 18.63 34.90 5.63
CA SER A 292 18.56 33.94 6.74
C SER A 292 18.85 32.53 6.23
N LEU A 293 19.24 31.64 7.13
CA LEU A 293 19.17 30.20 6.90
C LEU A 293 17.73 29.75 6.58
N ALA A 294 17.59 28.62 5.89
CA ALA A 294 16.27 28.02 5.68
C ALA A 294 15.81 27.33 6.98
N ASP A 295 14.50 27.33 7.24
CA ASP A 295 13.93 26.95 8.54
C ASP A 295 14.01 25.43 8.80
N THR A 296 13.34 24.63 7.96
CA THR A 296 13.09 23.19 8.17
C THR A 296 14.07 22.25 7.46
N VAL A 297 14.59 22.69 6.31
CA VAL A 297 15.68 22.05 5.58
C VAL A 297 16.73 23.13 5.40
N SER A 298 17.83 22.99 6.13
CA SER A 298 18.90 23.96 6.25
C SER A 298 20.24 23.30 6.12
N GLY A 299 21.26 24.09 5.87
CA GLY A 299 22.62 23.63 5.94
C GLY A 299 23.59 24.77 5.80
N VAL A 300 24.81 24.54 6.28
CA VAL A 300 25.91 25.49 6.18
C VAL A 300 27.18 24.75 5.78
N LEU A 301 27.93 25.34 4.87
CA LEU A 301 29.16 24.75 4.33
C LEU A 301 30.27 25.78 4.34
N LEU A 302 31.35 25.46 5.06
CA LEU A 302 32.58 26.22 5.08
C LEU A 302 33.52 25.67 4.00
N VAL A 303 34.00 26.57 3.14
CA VAL A 303 34.85 26.26 1.98
C VAL A 303 36.09 27.14 2.05
N ASP A 304 37.26 26.55 1.77
CA ASP A 304 38.52 27.30 1.77
C ASP A 304 38.68 28.21 0.53
N ALA A 305 39.82 28.89 0.41
CA ALA A 305 40.09 29.82 -0.68
C ALA A 305 40.26 29.11 -2.04
N GLU A 306 40.62 27.84 -2.04
CA GLU A 306 40.81 26.98 -3.20
C GLU A 306 39.50 26.31 -3.67
N GLY A 307 38.43 26.41 -2.88
CA GLY A 307 37.13 25.80 -3.18
C GLY A 307 36.94 24.41 -2.58
N ALA A 308 37.83 23.96 -1.69
CA ALA A 308 37.68 22.68 -1.01
C ALA A 308 36.79 22.80 0.25
N ARG A 309 35.98 21.77 0.49
CA ARG A 309 35.12 21.67 1.68
C ARG A 309 35.98 21.55 2.94
N VAL A 310 35.69 22.36 3.95
CA VAL A 310 36.38 22.36 5.25
C VAL A 310 35.52 21.68 6.32
N ASP A 311 34.30 22.19 6.54
CA ASP A 311 33.32 21.61 7.47
C ASP A 311 31.90 21.94 6.97
N GLY A 312 30.94 21.09 7.29
CA GLY A 312 29.57 21.25 6.84
C GLY A 312 28.58 20.62 7.80
N VAL A 313 27.41 21.25 7.92
CA VAL A 313 26.32 20.81 8.77
C VAL A 313 25.03 20.89 7.98
N SER A 314 24.28 19.79 7.95
CA SER A 314 22.92 19.72 7.43
C SER A 314 21.93 19.64 8.57
N VAL A 315 20.83 20.39 8.50
CA VAL A 315 19.69 20.30 9.40
C VAL A 315 18.46 19.96 8.56
N SER A 316 17.95 18.75 8.65
CA SER A 316 16.79 18.29 7.88
C SER A 316 16.20 17.06 8.53
N ASN A 317 14.87 16.94 8.47
CA ASN A 317 14.17 15.72 8.90
C ASN A 317 14.09 14.68 7.78
N HIS A 318 14.41 15.01 6.53
CA HIS A 318 14.25 14.10 5.40
C HIS A 318 15.30 14.35 4.32
N ALA A 319 15.11 15.39 3.50
CA ALA A 319 15.96 15.69 2.35
C ALA A 319 17.44 15.83 2.74
N ASP A 320 18.32 15.28 1.91
CA ASP A 320 19.74 15.59 1.97
C ASP A 320 20.00 17.04 1.57
N THR A 321 21.16 17.54 1.97
CA THR A 321 21.62 18.84 1.51
C THR A 321 23.04 18.74 0.99
N ALA A 322 23.35 19.57 0.00
CA ALA A 322 24.70 19.73 -0.51
C ALA A 322 25.69 20.23 0.55
N CYS A 323 25.25 20.67 1.73
CA CYS A 323 26.09 21.11 2.84
C CYS A 323 26.60 19.94 3.69
N GLN A 324 26.13 18.71 3.43
CA GLN A 324 26.51 17.50 4.16
C GLN A 324 27.92 17.04 3.81
N THR A 325 28.70 16.62 4.81
CA THR A 325 30.07 16.10 4.64
C THR A 325 30.18 14.57 4.69
N GLY A 326 29.14 13.87 5.15
CA GLY A 326 29.01 12.40 5.16
C GLY A 326 27.56 11.99 4.93
N ASP A 327 27.03 11.02 5.69
CA ASP A 327 25.63 10.57 5.61
C ASP A 327 24.71 11.18 6.69
N ALA A 328 25.30 11.79 7.73
CA ALA A 328 24.55 12.25 8.90
C ALA A 328 23.95 13.64 8.71
N LYS A 329 22.71 13.80 9.20
CA LYS A 329 21.98 15.08 9.29
C LYS A 329 21.53 15.34 10.72
N LEU A 330 21.46 16.60 11.10
CA LEU A 330 20.81 17.01 12.33
C LEU A 330 19.30 17.13 12.09
N PRO A 331 18.43 16.65 12.99
CA PRO A 331 17.01 16.83 12.80
C PRO A 331 16.58 18.30 12.98
N SER A 332 15.58 18.73 12.21
CA SER A 332 14.96 20.05 12.34
C SER A 332 13.94 20.05 13.48
N VAL A 333 14.46 20.12 14.71
CA VAL A 333 13.67 19.95 15.96
C VAL A 333 13.95 21.02 17.02
N LEU A 334 14.71 22.06 16.69
CA LEU A 334 15.06 23.12 17.64
C LEU A 334 13.81 23.89 18.07
N ASP A 335 13.65 24.12 19.37
CA ASP A 335 12.66 25.06 19.87
C ASP A 335 13.23 26.48 19.91
N HIS A 336 12.96 27.24 18.86
CA HIS A 336 13.46 28.61 18.71
C HIS A 336 12.94 29.57 19.81
N LEU A 337 11.83 29.25 20.48
CA LEU A 337 11.32 30.05 21.61
C LEU A 337 12.21 29.95 22.85
N ARG A 338 12.78 28.76 23.13
CA ARG A 338 13.80 28.57 24.17
C ARG A 338 15.18 29.06 23.74
N GLY A 339 15.33 29.46 22.46
CA GLY A 339 16.58 29.90 21.88
C GLY A 339 17.57 28.76 21.77
N GLU A 340 17.08 27.57 21.47
CA GLU A 340 17.88 26.38 21.24
C GLU A 340 18.71 26.50 19.95
N SER A 341 19.91 25.94 19.99
CA SER A 341 20.81 25.79 18.85
C SER A 341 21.46 24.40 18.88
N TRP A 342 21.89 23.94 17.71
CA TRP A 342 22.77 22.80 17.60
C TRP A 342 24.19 23.23 17.95
N GLN A 343 24.76 22.63 18.98
CA GLN A 343 26.09 22.94 19.50
C GLN A 343 26.99 21.71 19.42
N ARG A 344 28.15 21.87 18.78
CA ARG A 344 29.16 20.82 18.67
C ARG A 344 29.93 20.69 19.98
N HIS A 345 29.89 19.53 20.62
CA HIS A 345 30.64 19.26 21.84
C HIS A 345 32.14 19.25 21.53
N GLU A 346 32.94 19.99 22.31
CA GLU A 346 34.34 20.24 21.96
C GLU A 346 35.23 18.99 22.02
N GLU A 347 34.95 18.05 22.94
CA GLU A 347 35.76 16.84 23.11
C GLU A 347 35.33 15.68 22.21
N THR A 348 34.02 15.52 21.93
CA THR A 348 33.48 14.38 21.18
C THR A 348 33.22 14.71 19.71
N GLY A 349 33.03 15.99 19.38
CA GLY A 349 32.67 16.44 18.03
C GLY A 349 31.19 16.23 17.67
N GLU A 350 30.41 15.59 18.54
CA GLU A 350 28.97 15.33 18.38
C GLU A 350 28.16 16.61 18.61
N PHE A 351 27.03 16.75 17.91
CA PHE A 351 26.10 17.85 18.13
C PHE A 351 25.08 17.49 19.21
N LEU A 352 24.79 18.45 20.08
CA LEU A 352 23.71 18.42 21.06
C LEU A 352 22.84 19.66 20.92
N ILE A 353 21.64 19.64 21.47
CA ILE A 353 20.74 20.79 21.52
C ILE A 353 20.87 21.45 22.89
N ALA A 354 21.09 22.76 22.92
CA ALA A 354 21.10 23.55 24.15
C ALA A 354 20.74 25.02 23.86
N PRO A 355 20.41 25.83 24.87
CA PRO A 355 20.26 27.27 24.71
C PRO A 355 21.54 27.90 24.12
N ARG A 356 21.35 28.80 23.16
CA ARG A 356 22.42 29.39 22.34
C ARG A 356 23.55 30.08 23.12
N THR A 357 24.78 29.95 22.61
CA THR A 357 26.02 30.41 23.25
C THR A 357 26.92 31.28 22.35
N PRO A 358 26.41 32.22 21.55
CA PRO A 358 27.23 32.97 20.60
C PRO A 358 28.40 33.70 21.28
N GLY A 359 29.61 33.43 20.81
CA GLY A 359 30.88 33.95 21.30
C GLY A 359 31.37 33.32 22.61
N ARG A 360 30.76 32.22 23.08
CA ARG A 360 31.08 31.53 24.33
C ARG A 360 31.29 30.04 24.10
N GLU A 361 31.80 29.35 25.12
CA GLU A 361 31.92 27.90 25.09
C GLU A 361 30.55 27.22 24.94
N ASN A 362 30.52 26.18 24.11
CA ASN A 362 29.34 25.36 23.88
C ASN A 362 28.98 24.57 25.14
N ALA A 363 27.70 24.22 25.27
CA ALA A 363 27.23 23.33 26.30
C ALA A 363 27.88 21.94 26.19
N THR A 364 28.05 21.30 27.34
CA THR A 364 28.60 19.93 27.46
C THR A 364 27.50 18.88 27.67
N ALA A 365 26.24 19.30 27.69
CA ALA A 365 25.09 18.43 27.92
C ALA A 365 23.88 18.95 27.14
N ASP A 366 23.07 18.03 26.64
CA ASP A 366 21.82 18.32 25.94
C ASP A 366 20.76 18.86 26.93
N ASP A 367 20.07 19.92 26.55
CA ASP A 367 19.01 20.63 27.30
C ASP A 367 17.81 20.94 26.39
N ARG A 368 17.53 20.05 25.43
CA ARG A 368 16.38 20.17 24.52
C ARG A 368 15.05 20.14 25.26
N LEU A 369 14.04 20.77 24.65
CA LEU A 369 12.66 20.54 25.01
C LEU A 369 12.27 19.06 24.80
N GLU A 370 11.87 18.37 25.87
CA GLU A 370 11.38 17.00 25.77
C GLU A 370 10.03 16.95 25.04
N ILE A 371 10.01 16.29 23.87
CA ILE A 371 8.80 16.04 23.08
C ILE A 371 7.99 14.91 23.69
N ALA A 372 8.67 13.86 24.18
CA ALA A 372 8.04 12.77 24.90
C ALA A 372 7.24 13.32 26.09
N PHE A 373 6.01 12.82 26.23
CA PHE A 373 5.10 13.30 27.24
C PHE A 373 4.40 12.11 27.90
N ALA A 374 4.38 12.10 29.23
CA ALA A 374 3.68 11.08 29.98
C ALA A 374 2.75 11.77 30.97
N TYR A 375 1.50 11.34 30.99
CA TYR A 375 0.55 11.79 31.98
C TYR A 375 0.84 11.10 33.32
N GLY A 376 0.85 11.89 34.40
CA GLY A 376 0.80 11.38 35.77
C GLY A 376 -0.65 11.00 36.11
N ASP A 377 -1.31 11.87 36.87
CA ASP A 377 -2.78 11.90 36.95
C ASP A 377 -3.25 13.07 36.07
N PRO A 378 -4.08 12.84 35.04
CA PRO A 378 -4.50 13.91 34.14
C PRO A 378 -5.36 14.93 34.90
N GLY A 379 -4.81 16.13 35.11
CA GLY A 379 -5.51 17.26 35.71
C GLY A 379 -6.35 17.99 34.67
N VAL A 380 -5.85 19.12 34.16
CA VAL A 380 -6.45 19.81 33.01
C VAL A 380 -5.70 19.40 31.75
N ALA A 381 -6.43 19.04 30.69
CA ALA A 381 -5.87 18.63 29.40
C ALA A 381 -6.80 19.10 28.26
N LEU A 382 -6.32 19.05 27.02
CA LEU A 382 -7.10 19.38 25.84
C LEU A 382 -8.20 18.31 25.62
N SER A 383 -9.48 18.67 25.53
CA SER A 383 -10.59 17.73 25.24
C SER A 383 -10.95 17.67 23.75
N GLU A 384 -10.97 18.82 23.08
CA GLU A 384 -11.42 18.93 21.69
C GLU A 384 -10.57 19.97 20.94
N VAL A 385 -10.21 19.67 19.69
CA VAL A 385 -9.49 20.60 18.80
C VAL A 385 -10.01 20.49 17.38
N ALA A 386 -10.14 21.65 16.72
CA ALA A 386 -10.53 21.73 15.32
C ALA A 386 -9.73 22.79 14.57
N THR A 387 -9.40 22.51 13.31
CA THR A 387 -8.51 23.33 12.48
C THR A 387 -9.14 23.73 11.15
N ASP A 388 -10.48 23.79 11.10
CA ASP A 388 -11.18 23.95 9.84
C ASP A 388 -10.78 25.25 9.12
N PRO A 389 -10.53 25.17 7.80
CA PRO A 389 -10.43 26.35 6.96
C PRO A 389 -11.83 26.95 6.77
N GLU A 390 -11.92 28.03 6.01
CA GLU A 390 -13.24 28.49 5.54
C GLU A 390 -13.83 27.46 4.58
N LEU A 391 -15.01 26.94 4.92
CA LEU A 391 -15.74 25.92 4.14
C LEU A 391 -16.90 26.57 3.37
N PRO A 392 -17.15 26.18 2.10
CA PRO A 392 -18.21 26.78 1.28
C PRO A 392 -19.64 26.50 1.77
N SER A 393 -19.87 25.30 2.33
CA SER A 393 -21.21 24.75 2.60
C SER A 393 -21.36 24.13 4.00
N ALA A 394 -20.37 24.31 4.89
CA ALA A 394 -20.37 23.77 6.25
C ALA A 394 -19.95 24.83 7.28
N GLU A 395 -20.23 24.55 8.55
CA GLU A 395 -19.76 25.37 9.67
C GLU A 395 -18.24 25.23 9.82
N ARG A 396 -17.54 26.36 10.02
CA ARG A 396 -16.11 26.37 10.30
C ARG A 396 -15.86 26.12 11.78
N HIS A 397 -15.33 24.95 12.13
CA HIS A 397 -14.83 24.65 13.48
C HIS A 397 -13.35 24.98 13.58
N ASN A 398 -13.02 26.03 14.32
CA ASN A 398 -11.64 26.34 14.67
C ASN A 398 -11.64 26.71 16.15
N LEU A 399 -11.28 25.72 16.97
CA LEU A 399 -11.42 25.79 18.43
C LEU A 399 -10.35 24.96 19.15
N VAL A 400 -10.15 25.31 20.41
CA VAL A 400 -9.37 24.57 21.40
C VAL A 400 -10.18 24.52 22.68
N GLU A 401 -10.50 23.33 23.15
CA GLU A 401 -11.18 23.13 24.42
C GLU A 401 -10.26 22.46 25.45
N LEU A 402 -10.25 22.99 26.67
CA LEU A 402 -9.62 22.38 27.83
C LEU A 402 -10.68 21.78 28.75
N ALA A 403 -10.35 20.66 29.37
CA ALA A 403 -11.20 19.91 30.27
C ALA A 403 -10.44 19.56 31.56
N ASN A 404 -11.12 19.62 32.71
CA ASN A 404 -10.55 19.15 33.97
C ASN A 404 -10.99 17.71 34.25
N TYR A 405 -10.08 16.77 34.01
CA TYR A 405 -10.22 15.33 34.26
C TYR A 405 -9.80 14.92 35.69
N GLY A 406 -9.22 15.85 36.46
CA GLY A 406 -8.80 15.63 37.83
C GLY A 406 -9.93 15.77 38.86
N ASP A 407 -9.58 15.62 40.14
CA ASP A 407 -10.51 15.69 41.27
C ASP A 407 -10.49 17.04 42.03
N ALA A 408 -9.65 17.98 41.59
CA ALA A 408 -9.42 19.27 42.22
C ALA A 408 -9.72 20.44 41.28
N VAL A 409 -10.09 21.59 41.86
CA VAL A 409 -10.23 22.85 41.10
C VAL A 409 -8.85 23.38 40.72
N VAL A 410 -8.63 23.60 39.43
CA VAL A 410 -7.38 24.15 38.88
C VAL A 410 -7.54 25.64 38.59
N ASP A 411 -6.54 26.45 38.92
CA ASP A 411 -6.48 27.87 38.57
C ASP A 411 -5.71 28.03 37.25
N LEU A 412 -6.41 28.49 36.21
CA LEU A 412 -5.85 28.67 34.88
C LEU A 412 -5.25 30.07 34.69
N SER A 413 -5.26 30.94 35.71
CA SER A 413 -4.77 32.31 35.61
C SER A 413 -3.33 32.36 35.07
N GLY A 414 -3.13 33.06 33.96
CA GLY A 414 -1.81 33.24 33.33
C GLY A 414 -1.30 32.04 32.53
N TRP A 415 -2.10 30.98 32.38
CA TRP A 415 -1.81 29.90 31.43
C TRP A 415 -1.79 30.45 30.01
N ARG A 416 -1.02 29.83 29.13
CA ARG A 416 -0.89 30.25 27.73
C ARG A 416 -1.15 29.09 26.79
N ILE A 417 -1.95 29.37 25.78
CA ILE A 417 -2.23 28.45 24.67
C ILE A 417 -1.51 29.01 23.46
N ARG A 418 -0.63 28.21 22.85
CA ARG A 418 0.17 28.58 21.68
C ARG A 418 -0.18 27.66 20.53
N ALA A 419 -0.22 28.21 19.32
CA ALA A 419 -0.24 27.39 18.12
C ALA A 419 1.18 26.88 17.82
N CYS A 420 1.27 25.69 17.24
CA CYS A 420 2.37 25.34 16.34
C CYS A 420 1.93 25.60 14.90
N ALA A 421 2.81 26.25 14.14
CA ALA A 421 2.62 26.59 12.74
C ALA A 421 2.82 25.35 11.82
N PRO A 422 2.44 25.43 10.53
CA PRO A 422 2.57 24.30 9.59
C PRO A 422 4.00 23.75 9.40
N ASP A 423 5.02 24.51 9.78
CA ASP A 423 6.42 24.07 9.78
C ASP A 423 6.83 23.35 11.08
N GLY A 424 5.88 23.16 12.00
CA GLY A 424 6.08 22.50 13.28
C GLY A 424 6.47 23.46 14.41
N PHE A 425 6.87 24.70 14.13
CA PHE A 425 7.42 25.60 15.15
C PHE A 425 6.35 26.20 16.05
N ARG A 426 6.67 26.40 17.33
CA ARG A 426 5.80 27.10 18.29
C ARG A 426 5.74 28.59 17.99
N GLU A 427 4.53 29.12 17.94
CA GLU A 427 4.29 30.53 17.75
C GLU A 427 4.71 31.35 18.98
N ARG A 428 5.46 32.44 18.73
CA ARG A 428 5.97 33.33 19.79
C ARG A 428 4.84 34.02 20.54
N THR A 429 3.84 34.48 19.80
CA THR A 429 2.65 35.12 20.37
C THR A 429 1.66 34.01 20.72
N PRO A 430 1.25 33.87 21.99
CA PRO A 430 0.22 32.89 22.35
C PRO A 430 -1.09 33.26 21.66
N LEU A 431 -1.87 32.25 21.27
CA LEU A 431 -3.25 32.42 20.81
C LEU A 431 -4.08 33.07 21.92
N ILE A 432 -3.94 32.56 23.15
CA ILE A 432 -4.61 33.08 24.35
C ILE A 432 -3.63 33.08 25.52
N GLU A 433 -3.67 34.16 26.31
CA GLU A 433 -3.22 34.17 27.70
C GLU A 433 -4.46 34.23 28.59
N VAL A 434 -4.64 33.21 29.44
CA VAL A 434 -5.87 33.04 30.23
C VAL A 434 -5.95 34.15 31.30
N PRO A 435 -7.03 34.93 31.35
CA PRO A 435 -7.15 36.04 32.30
C PRO A 435 -7.08 35.58 33.76
N ALA A 436 -6.66 36.49 34.65
CA ALA A 436 -6.65 36.22 36.08
C ALA A 436 -8.06 35.92 36.63
N GLY A 437 -8.15 34.91 37.50
CA GLY A 437 -9.37 34.49 38.19
C GLY A 437 -10.15 33.37 37.51
N VAL A 438 -9.69 32.84 36.37
CA VAL A 438 -10.29 31.69 35.70
C VAL A 438 -9.95 30.42 36.48
N ARG A 439 -10.97 29.71 36.95
CA ARG A 439 -10.82 28.47 37.72
C ARG A 439 -11.72 27.39 37.13
N LEU A 440 -11.16 26.23 36.87
CA LEU A 440 -11.84 25.10 36.26
C LEU A 440 -12.06 24.00 37.30
N ALA A 441 -13.32 23.76 37.68
CA ALA A 441 -13.66 22.68 38.60
C ALA A 441 -13.64 21.31 37.91
N PRO A 442 -13.55 20.20 38.66
CA PRO A 442 -13.64 18.84 38.11
C PRO A 442 -14.85 18.69 37.18
N GLY A 443 -14.62 18.15 35.99
CA GLY A 443 -15.62 17.94 34.96
C GLY A 443 -16.15 19.18 34.26
N GLN A 444 -15.52 20.34 34.44
CA GLN A 444 -15.81 21.53 33.64
C GLN A 444 -14.88 21.62 32.43
N THR A 445 -15.38 22.26 31.38
CA THR A 445 -14.59 22.64 30.21
C THR A 445 -14.40 24.15 30.13
N TRP A 446 -13.38 24.57 29.37
CA TRP A 446 -13.07 25.95 29.05
C TRP A 446 -12.75 26.04 27.56
N LEU A 447 -13.49 26.87 26.83
CA LEU A 447 -13.46 26.91 25.37
C LEU A 447 -12.79 28.19 24.84
N ALA A 448 -11.82 28.02 23.96
CA ALA A 448 -11.30 29.08 23.11
C ALA A 448 -11.67 28.81 21.64
N ALA A 449 -12.16 29.83 20.93
CA ALA A 449 -12.56 29.68 19.53
C ALA A 449 -12.14 30.87 18.66
N LEU A 450 -12.00 30.63 17.36
CA LEU A 450 -11.65 31.65 16.38
C LEU A 450 -12.75 32.70 16.23
N GLU A 451 -12.37 33.98 16.23
CA GLU A 451 -13.27 35.11 15.98
C GLU A 451 -14.10 34.90 14.70
N GLY A 452 -15.41 35.13 14.80
CA GLY A 452 -16.35 35.00 13.68
C GLY A 452 -16.94 33.61 13.49
N THR A 453 -16.45 32.58 14.18
CA THR A 453 -17.08 31.25 14.21
C THR A 453 -18.32 31.22 15.11
N ARG A 454 -19.18 30.21 14.95
CA ARG A 454 -20.34 30.01 15.85
C ARG A 454 -19.88 29.69 17.27
N ALA A 455 -18.85 28.86 17.43
CA ALA A 455 -18.27 28.52 18.72
C ALA A 455 -17.82 29.77 19.51
N ALA A 456 -17.29 30.79 18.83
CA ALA A 456 -16.88 32.05 19.47
C ALA A 456 -18.05 32.87 20.10
N GLN A 457 -19.32 32.59 19.77
CA GLN A 457 -20.46 33.28 20.39
C GLN A 457 -20.70 32.87 21.84
N GLY A 458 -20.20 31.69 22.25
CA GLY A 458 -20.33 31.13 23.59
C GLY A 458 -19.00 30.74 24.24
N ALA A 459 -17.88 31.00 23.60
CA ALA A 459 -16.55 30.65 24.09
C ALA A 459 -16.13 31.51 25.30
N ASP A 460 -15.34 30.93 26.20
CA ASP A 460 -14.73 31.63 27.33
C ASP A 460 -13.61 32.59 26.87
N ALA A 461 -12.99 32.30 25.73
CA ALA A 461 -12.02 33.16 25.08
C ALA A 461 -12.14 33.13 23.56
N VAL A 462 -11.70 34.21 22.91
CA VAL A 462 -11.72 34.35 21.45
C VAL A 462 -10.33 34.73 20.97
N TYR A 463 -9.81 34.00 19.99
CA TYR A 463 -8.53 34.30 19.33
C TYR A 463 -8.75 34.76 17.89
N ALA A 464 -7.82 35.56 17.36
CA ALA A 464 -7.97 36.21 16.05
C ALA A 464 -7.27 35.45 14.89
N THR A 465 -6.27 34.63 15.19
CA THR A 465 -5.49 33.90 14.19
C THR A 465 -5.92 32.44 14.19
N ALA A 466 -6.37 31.95 13.03
CA ALA A 466 -6.83 30.58 12.88
C ALA A 466 -5.68 29.57 13.09
N LEU A 467 -6.00 28.42 13.69
CA LEU A 467 -5.17 27.23 13.58
C LEU A 467 -5.10 26.80 12.11
N GLY A 468 -3.92 26.39 11.66
CA GLY A 468 -3.64 26.05 10.27
C GLY A 468 -4.27 24.72 9.86
N TYR A 469 -4.92 24.69 8.70
CA TYR A 469 -5.50 23.46 8.16
C TYR A 469 -4.42 22.47 7.66
N GLN A 470 -3.41 22.98 6.93
CA GLN A 470 -2.35 22.18 6.30
C GLN A 470 -1.25 21.71 7.27
N GLY A 471 -1.54 21.70 8.57
CA GLY A 471 -0.57 21.44 9.63
C GLY A 471 -0.74 22.45 10.75
N SER A 472 -1.10 21.98 11.94
CA SER A 472 -1.10 22.82 13.13
C SER A 472 -1.01 21.99 14.39
N GLY A 473 -0.47 22.59 15.44
CA GLY A 473 -0.50 22.01 16.78
C GLY A 473 -0.98 23.01 17.81
N VAL A 474 -1.28 22.50 19.00
CA VAL A 474 -1.62 23.31 20.16
C VAL A 474 -0.66 22.93 21.28
N TRP A 475 -0.05 23.93 21.93
CA TRP A 475 0.80 23.77 23.10
C TRP A 475 0.20 24.56 24.27
N ILE A 476 0.01 23.88 25.40
CA ILE A 476 -0.56 24.46 26.61
C ILE A 476 0.53 24.49 27.68
N GLU A 477 0.81 25.68 28.20
CA GLU A 477 1.72 25.88 29.32
C GLU A 477 1.03 26.61 30.47
N ASP A 478 1.41 26.25 31.68
CA ASP A 478 0.91 26.90 32.88
C ASP A 478 1.53 28.31 33.08
N ALA A 479 1.18 28.96 34.19
CA ALA A 479 1.72 30.29 34.50
C ALA A 479 3.25 30.31 34.73
N ALA A 480 3.85 29.17 35.11
CA ALA A 480 5.29 29.01 35.26
C ALA A 480 6.00 28.71 33.92
N GLY A 481 5.26 28.38 32.87
CA GLY A 481 5.77 27.98 31.56
C GLY A 481 6.05 26.48 31.47
N GLU A 482 5.55 25.68 32.41
CA GLU A 482 5.63 24.21 32.37
C GLU A 482 4.56 23.67 31.40
N ARG A 483 4.93 22.68 30.58
CA ARG A 483 4.01 22.02 29.63
C ARG A 483 2.93 21.29 30.43
N VAL A 484 1.67 21.63 30.16
CA VAL A 484 0.50 20.93 30.71
C VAL A 484 0.01 19.86 29.76
N ASP A 485 -0.10 20.20 28.47
CA ASP A 485 -0.56 19.30 27.42
C ASP A 485 -0.21 19.89 26.04
N SER A 486 -0.32 19.10 24.99
CA SER A 486 -0.23 19.55 23.60
C SER A 486 -0.91 18.56 22.66
N VAL A 487 -1.05 18.89 21.38
CA VAL A 487 -1.47 17.96 20.32
C VAL A 487 -0.96 18.45 18.97
N GLY A 488 -0.50 17.55 18.11
CA GLY A 488 -0.09 17.84 16.73
C GLY A 488 -1.03 17.23 15.69
N ILE A 489 -1.49 18.03 14.73
CA ILE A 489 -2.19 17.61 13.51
C ILE A 489 -1.28 17.94 12.34
N PHE A 490 -0.34 17.04 12.07
CA PHE A 490 0.79 17.27 11.16
C PHE A 490 1.01 16.14 10.17
N HIS A 491 0.22 15.06 10.25
CA HIS A 491 0.32 13.98 9.30
C HIS A 491 -0.55 14.28 8.07
N ARG A 492 0.09 14.39 6.91
CA ARG A 492 -0.56 14.57 5.62
C ARG A 492 -0.09 13.45 4.71
N ASN A 493 -1.02 12.58 4.31
CA ASN A 493 -0.78 11.61 3.26
C ASN A 493 -1.78 11.84 2.13
N GLU A 494 -1.26 12.15 0.95
CA GLU A 494 -2.03 12.17 -0.28
C GLU A 494 -1.19 11.54 -1.39
N GLN A 495 -1.69 10.45 -1.98
CA GLN A 495 -1.05 9.77 -3.10
C GLN A 495 0.40 9.38 -2.77
N ASP A 496 0.58 8.68 -1.65
CA ASP A 496 1.80 7.97 -1.24
C ASP A 496 2.88 8.85 -0.58
N ALA A 497 2.82 10.18 -0.68
CA ALA A 497 3.79 11.07 -0.04
C ALA A 497 3.43 11.38 1.43
N SER A 498 3.98 10.62 2.38
CA SER A 498 3.83 10.90 3.81
C SER A 498 4.69 12.09 4.22
N ASN A 499 4.06 13.21 4.57
CA ASN A 499 4.74 14.41 5.03
C ASN A 499 4.48 14.66 6.52
N ASP A 500 5.15 13.90 7.39
CA ASP A 500 5.09 14.14 8.83
C ASP A 500 5.96 15.35 9.20
N VAL A 501 5.32 16.40 9.71
CA VAL A 501 6.03 17.56 10.24
C VAL A 501 6.35 17.32 11.72
N VAL A 502 7.64 17.21 12.03
CA VAL A 502 8.08 17.10 13.43
C VAL A 502 7.79 18.40 14.15
N SER A 503 7.11 18.31 15.30
CA SER A 503 6.73 19.46 16.09
C SER A 503 6.82 19.15 17.59
N PRO A 504 7.27 20.11 18.44
CA PRO A 504 7.13 20.00 19.88
C PRO A 504 5.66 19.95 20.35
N CYS A 505 4.69 20.36 19.52
CA CYS A 505 3.28 20.19 19.87
C CYS A 505 2.83 18.72 19.78
N THR A 506 3.51 17.89 18.98
CA THR A 506 3.16 16.48 18.82
C THR A 506 3.63 15.66 20.02
N LYS A 507 2.82 14.70 20.45
CA LYS A 507 3.23 13.62 21.36
C LYS A 507 3.10 12.30 20.60
N GLY A 508 4.15 11.49 20.54
CA GLY A 508 4.13 10.26 19.73
C GLY A 508 3.85 10.55 18.26
N LEU A 509 2.91 9.83 17.65
CA LEU A 509 2.46 10.04 16.28
C LEU A 509 1.44 11.18 16.15
N ALA A 510 1.66 12.08 15.18
CA ALA A 510 0.73 13.17 14.88
C ALA A 510 -0.60 12.67 14.28
N LEU A 511 -1.66 13.42 14.54
CA LEU A 511 -2.98 13.23 13.94
C LEU A 511 -2.95 13.53 12.44
N SER A 512 -3.75 12.77 11.69
CA SER A 512 -3.97 13.01 10.26
C SER A 512 -4.74 14.31 10.04
N THR A 513 -4.28 15.15 9.11
CA THR A 513 -5.05 16.33 8.68
C THR A 513 -6.40 15.93 8.11
N PHE A 514 -6.50 14.77 7.46
CA PHE A 514 -7.69 14.29 6.76
C PHE A 514 -8.54 13.29 7.57
N GLY A 515 -8.16 12.98 8.81
CA GLY A 515 -8.87 11.99 9.64
C GLY A 515 -10.21 12.45 10.23
N VAL A 516 -10.74 13.63 9.86
CA VAL A 516 -12.06 14.12 10.32
C VAL A 516 -12.90 14.62 9.15
N ASP A 517 -14.19 14.25 9.15
CA ASP A 517 -15.17 14.74 8.18
C ASP A 517 -15.68 16.14 8.55
N ARG A 518 -15.04 17.15 7.97
CA ARG A 518 -15.36 18.56 8.22
C ARG A 518 -16.69 19.00 7.63
N LEU A 519 -17.16 18.37 6.55
CA LEU A 519 -18.46 18.68 5.99
C LEU A 519 -19.58 18.08 6.85
N ALA A 520 -19.32 16.96 7.55
CA ALA A 520 -20.20 16.43 8.58
C ALA A 520 -20.08 17.14 9.94
N GLY A 521 -19.10 18.04 10.10
CA GLY A 521 -18.88 18.83 11.31
C GLY A 521 -18.10 18.09 12.40
N GLU A 522 -17.22 17.17 12.01
CA GLU A 522 -16.36 16.45 12.93
C GLU A 522 -15.15 17.26 13.40
N THR A 523 -14.66 16.92 14.59
CA THR A 523 -13.49 17.50 15.27
C THR A 523 -12.66 16.39 15.90
N TRP A 524 -11.43 16.70 16.32
CA TRP A 524 -10.61 15.75 17.08
C TRP A 524 -11.00 15.81 18.56
N GLN A 525 -11.41 14.67 19.09
CA GLN A 525 -11.89 14.51 20.46
C GLN A 525 -11.02 13.53 21.23
N ARG A 526 -10.73 13.84 22.49
CA ARG A 526 -9.90 13.00 23.34
C ARG A 526 -10.60 11.69 23.72
N VAL A 527 -9.85 10.60 23.62
CA VAL A 527 -10.22 9.25 24.06
C VAL A 527 -9.23 8.67 25.08
N GLY A 528 -8.01 9.23 25.19
CA GLY A 528 -6.93 8.65 25.98
C GLY A 528 -5.89 9.63 26.53
N PHE A 529 -4.97 9.08 27.33
CA PHE A 529 -3.84 9.78 27.97
C PHE A 529 -2.56 8.92 27.93
N THR A 530 -2.30 8.32 26.79
CA THR A 530 -1.15 7.46 26.52
C THR A 530 0.14 8.25 26.28
N GLY A 531 0.03 9.53 25.91
CA GLY A 531 1.18 10.33 25.49
C GLY A 531 1.52 10.16 24.00
N ASP A 532 0.56 9.66 23.21
CA ASP A 532 0.62 9.54 21.75
C ASP A 532 -0.67 10.14 21.18
N ASP A 533 -0.56 11.15 20.31
CA ASP A 533 -1.72 11.88 19.82
C ASP A 533 -2.65 10.96 19.01
N ALA A 534 -2.12 10.09 18.15
CA ALA A 534 -2.88 9.15 17.33
C ALA A 534 -3.63 8.06 18.13
N ASN A 535 -3.26 7.84 19.39
CA ASN A 535 -3.99 6.99 20.35
C ASN A 535 -4.88 7.81 21.29
N ASP A 536 -4.55 9.07 21.54
CA ASP A 536 -5.24 9.92 22.51
C ASP A 536 -6.44 10.66 21.91
N PHE A 537 -6.55 10.76 20.58
CA PHE A 537 -7.65 11.43 19.89
C PHE A 537 -8.29 10.60 18.77
N ARG A 538 -9.58 10.85 18.52
CA ARG A 538 -10.33 10.33 17.36
C ARG A 538 -11.19 11.43 16.71
N GLY A 539 -11.59 11.21 15.45
CA GLY A 539 -12.61 12.01 14.81
C GLY A 539 -14.01 11.71 15.37
N GLY A 540 -14.84 12.75 15.48
CA GLY A 540 -16.25 12.62 15.85
C GLY A 540 -17.00 13.94 15.80
N PRO A 541 -18.36 13.93 15.83
CA PRO A 541 -19.17 15.14 15.74
C PRO A 541 -18.82 16.16 16.83
N SER A 542 -18.55 17.40 16.43
CA SER A 542 -18.23 18.54 17.31
C SER A 542 -19.08 18.59 18.57
N SER A 543 -18.44 18.67 19.74
CA SER A 543 -19.10 18.53 21.06
C SER A 543 -18.67 19.56 22.13
N PRO A 544 -18.36 20.83 21.79
CA PRO A 544 -17.84 21.79 22.75
C PRO A 544 -18.80 21.97 23.94
N GLY A 545 -18.25 21.90 25.14
CA GLY A 545 -18.97 21.97 26.42
C GLY A 545 -19.34 20.60 27.01
N ALA A 546 -19.13 19.51 26.29
CA ALA A 546 -19.33 18.15 26.77
C ALA A 546 -18.01 17.55 27.26
N LEU A 547 -18.01 17.06 28.50
CA LEU A 547 -16.85 16.38 29.08
C LEU A 547 -17.11 14.88 29.07
N ASP A 548 -16.87 14.25 27.93
CA ASP A 548 -16.90 12.80 27.80
C ASP A 548 -15.52 12.33 27.35
N LEU A 549 -14.85 11.53 28.18
CA LEU A 549 -13.85 10.62 27.62
C LEU A 549 -14.66 9.64 26.80
N HIS A 550 -14.59 9.80 25.48
CA HIS A 550 -15.16 8.81 24.62
C HIS A 550 -14.35 7.54 24.81
N ASP A 551 -14.95 6.53 25.46
CA ASP A 551 -14.38 5.19 25.45
C ASP A 551 -14.14 4.81 23.98
N GLU A 552 -13.03 4.11 23.69
CA GLU A 552 -12.94 3.38 22.43
C GLU A 552 -14.23 2.59 22.31
N THR A 553 -14.98 2.79 21.21
CA THR A 553 -16.15 1.95 20.94
C THR A 553 -15.62 0.53 20.98
N PRO A 554 -16.00 -0.28 21.99
CA PRO A 554 -15.41 -1.59 22.14
C PRO A 554 -15.52 -2.32 20.80
N VAL A 555 -14.51 -3.10 20.42
CA VAL A 555 -14.62 -3.93 19.20
C VAL A 555 -15.93 -4.72 19.25
N GLY A 556 -16.35 -5.16 20.44
CA GLY A 556 -17.65 -5.78 20.71
C GLY A 556 -18.90 -4.93 20.40
N GLU A 557 -18.85 -3.60 20.51
CA GLU A 557 -19.94 -2.68 20.15
C GLU A 557 -19.93 -2.31 18.67
N LEU A 558 -18.76 -2.05 18.06
CA LEU A 558 -18.65 -1.91 16.60
C LEU A 558 -19.13 -3.18 15.90
N THR A 559 -18.67 -4.34 16.38
CA THR A 559 -19.18 -5.64 15.92
C THR A 559 -20.62 -5.86 16.32
N ALA A 560 -21.18 -5.25 17.39
CA ALA A 560 -22.60 -5.34 17.70
C ALA A 560 -23.47 -4.45 16.81
N GLU A 561 -23.04 -3.25 16.44
CA GLU A 561 -23.73 -2.36 15.50
C GLU A 561 -23.63 -2.88 14.07
N ALA A 562 -22.45 -3.37 13.68
CA ALA A 562 -22.30 -4.21 12.52
C ALA A 562 -23.21 -5.43 12.65
N ALA A 563 -23.21 -6.17 13.77
CA ALA A 563 -24.08 -7.36 13.98
C ALA A 563 -25.58 -7.02 13.96
N LEU A 564 -25.97 -5.81 14.33
CA LEU A 564 -27.35 -5.30 14.30
C LEU A 564 -27.74 -4.89 12.88
N ARG A 565 -26.83 -4.33 12.09
CA ARG A 565 -27.00 -4.09 10.64
C ARG A 565 -26.99 -5.41 9.85
N ILE A 566 -26.11 -6.34 10.23
CA ILE A 566 -26.07 -7.76 9.86
C ILE A 566 -27.42 -8.44 10.17
N ALA A 567 -28.00 -8.19 11.34
CA ALA A 567 -29.32 -8.72 11.73
C ALA A 567 -30.46 -8.05 10.94
N ALA A 568 -30.29 -6.78 10.54
CA ALA A 568 -31.23 -6.06 9.68
C ALA A 568 -31.18 -6.51 8.20
N ALA A 569 -30.04 -7.06 7.75
CA ALA A 569 -29.87 -7.72 6.45
C ALA A 569 -30.22 -9.22 6.46
N THR A 570 -30.62 -9.77 7.62
CA THR A 570 -31.15 -11.13 7.70
C THR A 570 -32.62 -11.11 7.26
N PRO A 571 -33.05 -11.89 6.24
CA PRO A 571 -34.46 -12.15 6.05
C PRO A 571 -35.01 -12.77 7.34
N ALA A 572 -35.91 -12.04 8.01
CA ALA A 572 -36.74 -12.64 9.04
C ALA A 572 -37.46 -13.84 8.41
N ASP A 573 -37.23 -15.01 8.99
CA ASP A 573 -37.73 -16.33 8.57
C ASP A 573 -37.12 -16.93 7.29
N GLY A 574 -35.84 -17.29 7.40
CA GLY A 574 -35.19 -18.27 6.53
C GLY A 574 -34.44 -19.32 7.34
N ALA A 575 -35.11 -19.98 8.30
CA ALA A 575 -34.55 -21.15 8.95
C ALA A 575 -34.17 -22.18 7.88
N ARG A 576 -32.89 -22.26 7.53
CA ARG A 576 -32.31 -23.45 6.91
C ARG A 576 -32.50 -24.54 7.95
N ALA A 577 -33.62 -25.25 7.83
CA ALA A 577 -33.89 -26.42 8.62
C ALA A 577 -32.71 -27.36 8.36
N ALA A 578 -31.85 -27.53 9.35
CA ALA A 578 -31.06 -28.73 9.47
C ALA A 578 -32.04 -29.89 9.31
N ARG A 579 -32.03 -30.56 8.14
CA ARG A 579 -32.79 -31.78 7.91
C ARG A 579 -32.16 -32.87 8.75
N ALA A 580 -32.51 -32.87 10.04
CA ALA A 580 -32.31 -34.00 10.91
C ALA A 580 -33.32 -35.09 10.53
N VAL A 581 -32.77 -36.13 9.92
CA VAL A 581 -33.23 -37.51 9.80
C VAL A 581 -34.42 -37.86 10.71
N ALA A 582 -35.55 -38.19 10.08
CA ALA A 582 -36.53 -39.12 10.65
C ALA A 582 -36.64 -40.32 9.71
N ALA A 583 -36.02 -41.42 10.12
CA ALA A 583 -36.20 -42.72 9.51
C ALA A 583 -37.65 -43.17 9.67
N ALA A 584 -38.32 -43.41 8.55
CA ALA A 584 -39.41 -44.37 8.45
C ALA A 584 -39.23 -45.10 7.12
N ALA A 585 -38.63 -46.29 7.21
CA ALA A 585 -38.70 -47.28 6.16
C ALA A 585 -40.17 -47.66 5.93
N ASP A 586 -40.60 -47.67 4.67
CA ASP A 586 -41.41 -48.77 4.16
C ASP A 586 -41.27 -48.93 2.64
N GLU A 587 -40.86 -50.15 2.30
CA GLU A 587 -40.79 -50.91 1.05
C GLU A 587 -40.10 -50.38 -0.23
N PRO A 588 -39.13 -51.13 -0.79
CA PRO A 588 -38.55 -50.86 -2.09
C PRO A 588 -39.53 -51.26 -3.20
N GLN A 589 -39.85 -50.34 -4.10
CA GLN A 589 -40.45 -50.74 -5.38
C GLN A 589 -39.37 -51.35 -6.28
N ALA A 590 -39.63 -52.56 -6.75
CA ALA A 590 -38.82 -53.21 -7.77
C ALA A 590 -38.83 -52.38 -9.08
N VAL A 591 -37.67 -51.85 -9.44
CA VAL A 591 -37.43 -51.34 -10.79
C VAL A 591 -37.13 -52.55 -11.69
N ASP A 592 -38.18 -53.07 -12.31
CA ASP A 592 -38.08 -54.01 -13.42
C ASP A 592 -37.49 -53.29 -14.64
N GLY A 593 -36.34 -53.83 -15.09
CA GLY A 593 -35.89 -53.98 -16.48
C GLY A 593 -35.83 -52.74 -17.38
N ILE A 594 -34.73 -52.60 -18.09
CA ILE A 594 -34.71 -51.80 -19.32
C ILE A 594 -35.74 -52.41 -20.28
N ASP A 595 -36.61 -51.58 -20.83
CA ASP A 595 -37.64 -51.99 -21.79
C ASP A 595 -37.05 -52.89 -22.89
N PRO A 596 -37.65 -54.06 -23.21
CA PRO A 596 -37.15 -54.95 -24.26
C PRO A 596 -37.09 -54.31 -25.65
N VAL A 597 -37.70 -53.14 -25.86
CA VAL A 597 -37.57 -52.38 -27.11
C VAL A 597 -36.20 -51.69 -27.26
N VAL A 598 -35.38 -51.60 -26.20
CA VAL A 598 -33.99 -51.09 -26.28
C VAL A 598 -33.08 -52.17 -26.87
N ALA A 599 -32.47 -51.87 -28.03
CA ALA A 599 -31.57 -52.79 -28.73
C ALA A 599 -30.13 -52.70 -28.22
N ARG A 600 -29.65 -51.48 -27.95
CA ARG A 600 -28.26 -51.20 -27.54
C ARG A 600 -28.23 -49.99 -26.61
N ALA A 601 -27.27 -49.99 -25.69
CA ALA A 601 -26.96 -48.82 -24.88
C ALA A 601 -25.50 -48.39 -25.12
N PHE A 602 -25.24 -47.11 -24.91
CA PHE A 602 -23.95 -46.49 -25.08
C PHE A 602 -23.71 -45.48 -23.96
N THR A 603 -22.46 -45.32 -23.56
CA THR A 603 -22.03 -44.32 -22.58
C THR A 603 -21.03 -43.39 -23.24
N GLY A 604 -21.17 -42.10 -23.00
CA GLY A 604 -20.25 -41.09 -23.48
C GLY A 604 -20.31 -39.82 -22.64
N ALA A 605 -19.63 -38.79 -23.10
CA ALA A 605 -19.75 -37.43 -22.59
C ALA A 605 -19.65 -36.46 -23.78
N SER A 606 -20.25 -35.28 -23.67
CA SER A 606 -20.07 -34.20 -24.64
C SER A 606 -19.44 -32.97 -24.00
N GLU A 607 -18.50 -32.35 -24.70
CA GLU A 607 -18.00 -31.02 -24.35
C GLU A 607 -18.92 -29.94 -24.95
N GLY A 608 -18.99 -28.77 -24.30
CA GLY A 608 -19.80 -27.64 -24.78
C GLY A 608 -21.31 -27.77 -24.55
N GLY A 609 -21.74 -28.59 -23.58
CA GLY A 609 -23.13 -28.74 -23.17
C GLY A 609 -23.83 -29.98 -23.72
N ALA A 610 -25.14 -29.88 -23.97
CA ALA A 610 -25.99 -31.00 -24.38
C ALA A 610 -25.58 -31.55 -25.76
N LEU A 611 -25.61 -32.88 -25.91
CA LEU A 611 -25.23 -33.54 -27.16
C LEU A 611 -26.20 -33.16 -28.29
N THR A 612 -25.67 -32.58 -29.37
CA THR A 612 -26.46 -32.17 -30.54
C THR A 612 -26.41 -33.17 -31.69
N ALA A 613 -25.29 -33.87 -31.86
CA ALA A 613 -25.14 -34.96 -32.83
C ALA A 613 -25.78 -36.27 -32.34
N GLU A 614 -26.03 -37.23 -33.24
CA GLU A 614 -26.63 -38.53 -32.85
C GLU A 614 -25.76 -39.30 -31.84
N ALA A 615 -24.44 -39.16 -31.91
CA ALA A 615 -23.47 -39.76 -30.99
C ALA A 615 -22.21 -38.89 -30.88
N ALA A 616 -21.56 -38.87 -29.71
CA ALA A 616 -20.28 -38.18 -29.51
C ALA A 616 -19.10 -38.98 -30.07
N ALA A 617 -18.02 -38.28 -30.42
CA ALA A 617 -16.76 -38.92 -30.76
C ALA A 617 -16.19 -39.66 -29.54
N GLY A 618 -15.98 -40.97 -29.64
CA GLY A 618 -15.43 -41.78 -28.55
C GLY A 618 -16.46 -42.45 -27.63
N GLU A 619 -17.75 -42.34 -27.94
CA GLU A 619 -18.82 -43.09 -27.29
C GLU A 619 -18.54 -44.61 -27.28
N ARG A 620 -18.87 -45.29 -26.17
CA ARG A 620 -18.59 -46.72 -25.96
C ARG A 620 -19.87 -47.54 -25.80
N PRO A 621 -19.99 -48.73 -26.42
CA PRO A 621 -21.11 -49.63 -26.17
C PRO A 621 -21.16 -50.08 -24.69
N ALA A 622 -22.36 -50.15 -24.13
CA ALA A 622 -22.63 -50.61 -22.77
C ALA A 622 -23.55 -51.85 -22.78
N ALA A 623 -23.26 -52.81 -21.90
CA ALA A 623 -24.00 -54.09 -21.84
C ALA A 623 -25.28 -53.95 -21.01
N LEU A 624 -26.42 -54.36 -21.60
CA LEU A 624 -27.75 -54.23 -21.00
C LEU A 624 -28.03 -55.19 -19.81
N GLU A 625 -27.28 -56.30 -19.70
CA GLU A 625 -27.65 -57.42 -18.80
C GLU A 625 -26.83 -57.53 -17.51
N THR A 626 -25.70 -56.79 -17.35
CA THR A 626 -24.75 -57.06 -16.24
C THR A 626 -23.96 -55.86 -15.69
N ALA A 627 -24.10 -54.65 -16.25
CA ALA A 627 -23.41 -53.46 -15.75
C ALA A 627 -24.44 -52.36 -15.42
N ARG A 628 -24.24 -51.67 -14.28
CA ARG A 628 -24.92 -50.41 -13.98
C ARG A 628 -24.65 -49.47 -15.17
N LEU A 629 -25.66 -49.12 -15.96
CA LEU A 629 -25.49 -48.21 -17.10
C LEU A 629 -25.19 -46.82 -16.56
N ALA A 630 -23.89 -46.51 -16.46
CA ALA A 630 -23.43 -45.29 -15.85
C ALA A 630 -22.35 -44.62 -16.69
N ALA A 631 -22.36 -43.30 -16.67
CA ALA A 631 -21.35 -42.44 -17.26
C ALA A 631 -20.94 -41.40 -16.22
N SER A 632 -19.66 -41.03 -16.20
CA SER A 632 -19.14 -40.02 -15.29
C SER A 632 -18.02 -39.24 -15.95
N ASP A 633 -17.86 -38.01 -15.54
CA ASP A 633 -16.77 -37.12 -15.94
C ASP A 633 -16.36 -36.26 -14.75
N ASP A 634 -15.07 -36.16 -14.45
CA ASP A 634 -14.52 -35.27 -13.42
C ASP A 634 -13.81 -34.04 -14.02
N GLY A 635 -14.01 -33.79 -15.31
CA GLY A 635 -13.50 -32.68 -16.10
C GLY A 635 -14.62 -31.68 -16.44
N TRP A 636 -14.63 -31.19 -17.69
CA TRP A 636 -15.59 -30.22 -18.22
C TRP A 636 -16.73 -30.87 -19.02
N ALA A 637 -16.70 -32.18 -19.26
CA ALA A 637 -17.64 -32.82 -20.17
C ALA A 637 -18.92 -33.27 -19.45
N HIS A 638 -20.00 -33.38 -20.21
CA HIS A 638 -21.33 -33.70 -19.72
C HIS A 638 -21.67 -35.17 -19.98
N PRO A 639 -21.57 -36.06 -18.97
CA PRO A 639 -21.75 -37.50 -19.16
C PRO A 639 -23.19 -37.86 -19.53
N TYR A 640 -23.34 -38.87 -20.38
CA TYR A 640 -24.62 -39.32 -20.87
C TYR A 640 -24.68 -40.85 -21.06
N VAL A 641 -25.91 -41.38 -21.00
CA VAL A 641 -26.27 -42.72 -21.44
C VAL A 641 -27.26 -42.62 -22.59
N ARG A 642 -26.90 -43.19 -23.75
CA ARG A 642 -27.72 -43.20 -24.95
C ARG A 642 -28.27 -44.59 -25.22
N PHE A 643 -29.55 -44.68 -25.56
CA PHE A 643 -30.28 -45.90 -25.86
C PHE A 643 -30.72 -45.88 -27.32
N GLU A 644 -30.43 -46.95 -28.04
CA GLU A 644 -30.93 -47.16 -29.40
C GLU A 644 -32.11 -48.12 -29.36
N LEU A 645 -33.23 -47.72 -29.96
CA LEU A 645 -34.45 -48.51 -29.95
C LEU A 645 -34.46 -49.49 -31.14
N ALA A 646 -34.90 -50.73 -30.90
CA ALA A 646 -34.99 -51.79 -31.91
C ALA A 646 -36.00 -51.48 -33.03
N ARG A 647 -36.93 -50.56 -32.76
CA ARG A 647 -37.93 -50.01 -33.67
C ARG A 647 -38.30 -48.61 -33.20
N ALA A 648 -38.79 -47.78 -34.12
CA ALA A 648 -39.34 -46.48 -33.75
C ALA A 648 -40.46 -46.66 -32.72
N ALA A 649 -40.50 -45.79 -31.71
CA ALA A 649 -41.48 -45.81 -30.64
C ALA A 649 -42.17 -44.45 -30.51
N ASP A 650 -43.44 -44.50 -30.16
CA ASP A 650 -44.31 -43.40 -29.76
C ASP A 650 -44.94 -43.73 -28.39
N GLY A 651 -45.36 -42.73 -27.63
CA GLY A 651 -45.92 -42.90 -26.28
C GLY A 651 -45.17 -42.14 -25.20
N THR A 652 -45.15 -42.64 -23.96
CA THR A 652 -44.48 -41.98 -22.82
C THR A 652 -43.25 -42.78 -22.39
N ALA A 653 -42.07 -42.13 -22.36
CA ALA A 653 -40.88 -42.71 -21.76
C ALA A 653 -40.75 -42.26 -20.31
N THR A 654 -40.38 -43.18 -19.43
CA THR A 654 -40.02 -42.90 -18.04
C THR A 654 -38.65 -43.51 -17.75
N TRP A 655 -37.70 -42.65 -17.38
CA TRP A 655 -36.37 -43.03 -16.91
C TRP A 655 -36.25 -42.77 -15.41
N SER A 656 -35.50 -43.62 -14.72
CA SER A 656 -35.15 -43.43 -13.31
C SER A 656 -33.68 -43.79 -13.09
N GLY A 657 -33.01 -43.04 -12.22
CA GLY A 657 -31.59 -43.24 -11.96
C GLY A 657 -31.05 -42.36 -10.85
N GLU A 658 -29.73 -42.32 -10.76
CA GLU A 658 -28.97 -41.44 -9.88
C GLU A 658 -28.15 -40.46 -10.71
N VAL A 659 -28.05 -39.22 -10.23
CA VAL A 659 -27.23 -38.14 -10.79
C VAL A 659 -26.29 -37.64 -9.71
N ALA A 660 -25.04 -37.38 -10.06
CA ALA A 660 -24.04 -36.79 -9.17
C ALA A 660 -23.66 -35.40 -9.66
N GLY A 661 -23.61 -34.45 -8.72
CA GLY A 661 -23.32 -33.05 -8.96
C GLY A 661 -24.58 -32.16 -8.96
N PRO A 662 -24.40 -30.84 -9.01
CA PRO A 662 -25.51 -29.87 -8.92
C PRO A 662 -26.29 -29.72 -10.23
N ALA A 663 -25.73 -30.17 -11.35
CA ALA A 663 -26.37 -30.08 -12.66
C ALA A 663 -27.52 -31.11 -12.83
N PRO A 664 -28.64 -30.72 -13.48
CA PRO A 664 -29.79 -31.59 -13.70
C PRO A 664 -29.52 -32.65 -14.79
N ALA A 665 -30.36 -33.69 -14.81
CA ALA A 665 -30.40 -34.65 -15.89
C ALA A 665 -31.56 -34.37 -16.84
N ARG A 666 -31.29 -34.47 -18.14
CA ARG A 666 -32.26 -34.31 -19.22
C ARG A 666 -32.48 -35.62 -19.96
N LEU A 667 -33.74 -35.98 -20.15
CA LEU A 667 -34.18 -37.03 -21.08
C LEU A 667 -34.47 -36.38 -22.43
N SER A 668 -33.86 -36.90 -23.49
CA SER A 668 -34.07 -36.44 -24.86
C SER A 668 -34.39 -37.61 -25.79
N ALA A 669 -35.15 -37.33 -26.85
CA ALA A 669 -35.56 -38.27 -27.88
C ALA A 669 -34.95 -37.91 -29.24
N TRP A 670 -34.39 -38.89 -29.95
CA TRP A 670 -33.87 -38.70 -31.31
C TRP A 670 -34.97 -38.94 -32.33
N ALA A 671 -35.40 -37.87 -33.00
CA ALA A 671 -36.42 -37.90 -34.06
C ALA A 671 -36.11 -36.80 -35.09
N ASP A 672 -36.42 -37.05 -36.37
CA ASP A 672 -36.19 -36.11 -37.47
C ASP A 672 -34.74 -35.58 -37.58
N GLY A 673 -33.76 -36.40 -37.19
CA GLY A 673 -32.34 -36.08 -37.29
C GLY A 673 -31.80 -35.10 -36.24
N ARG A 674 -32.51 -34.91 -35.12
CA ARG A 674 -32.05 -34.11 -33.98
C ARG A 674 -32.56 -34.65 -32.64
N TRP A 675 -31.91 -34.23 -31.54
CA TRP A 675 -32.43 -34.46 -30.19
C TRP A 675 -33.56 -33.48 -29.87
N HIS A 676 -34.62 -33.98 -29.23
CA HIS A 676 -35.72 -33.20 -28.67
C HIS A 676 -35.73 -33.43 -27.16
N ALA A 677 -35.63 -32.37 -26.36
CA ALA A 677 -35.78 -32.49 -24.91
C ALA A 677 -37.21 -32.96 -24.57
N VAL A 678 -37.30 -33.96 -23.70
CA VAL A 678 -38.56 -34.58 -23.25
C VAL A 678 -38.88 -34.14 -21.84
N ASP A 679 -37.91 -34.25 -20.94
CA ASP A 679 -38.03 -33.88 -19.54
C ASP A 679 -36.64 -33.55 -18.95
N GLU A 680 -36.60 -32.74 -17.89
CA GLU A 680 -35.37 -32.32 -17.22
C GLU A 680 -35.63 -32.03 -15.74
N GLU A 681 -34.88 -32.67 -14.86
CA GLU A 681 -35.02 -32.50 -13.42
C GLU A 681 -33.68 -32.60 -12.70
N ALA A 682 -33.54 -31.84 -11.62
CA ALA A 682 -32.41 -31.92 -10.70
C ALA A 682 -32.50 -33.16 -9.80
N ALA A 683 -31.35 -33.60 -9.29
CA ALA A 683 -31.29 -34.67 -8.30
C ALA A 683 -32.01 -34.28 -7.00
N ALA A 684 -32.76 -35.23 -6.43
CA ALA A 684 -33.17 -35.13 -5.03
C ALA A 684 -31.93 -35.21 -4.11
N ASP A 685 -32.07 -34.84 -2.83
CA ASP A 685 -30.98 -34.88 -1.84
C ASP A 685 -30.28 -36.26 -1.73
N ASP A 686 -30.95 -37.35 -2.09
CA ASP A 686 -30.39 -38.71 -2.10
C ASP A 686 -29.73 -39.10 -3.43
N GLY A 687 -29.61 -38.15 -4.36
CA GLY A 687 -29.06 -38.32 -5.69
C GLY A 687 -30.04 -38.90 -6.72
N THR A 688 -31.27 -39.24 -6.34
CA THR A 688 -32.21 -39.91 -7.26
C THR A 688 -32.95 -38.92 -8.16
N VAL A 689 -33.22 -39.34 -9.40
CA VAL A 689 -33.99 -38.59 -10.41
C VAL A 689 -34.94 -39.52 -11.15
N THR A 690 -36.15 -39.03 -11.44
CA THR A 690 -37.09 -39.68 -12.37
C THR A 690 -37.48 -38.66 -13.44
N LEU A 691 -37.32 -39.03 -14.71
CA LEU A 691 -37.66 -38.20 -15.87
C LEU A 691 -38.75 -38.89 -16.66
N SER A 692 -39.81 -38.19 -17.04
CA SER A 692 -40.93 -38.77 -17.77
C SER A 692 -41.58 -37.80 -18.74
N GLY A 693 -41.79 -38.22 -19.99
CA GLY A 693 -42.53 -37.40 -20.95
C GLY A 693 -42.87 -38.09 -22.26
N THR A 694 -43.65 -37.41 -23.09
CA THR A 694 -44.16 -37.91 -24.36
C THR A 694 -43.08 -37.88 -25.45
N LEU A 695 -42.90 -38.99 -26.15
CA LEU A 695 -41.95 -39.12 -27.25
C LEU A 695 -42.54 -38.58 -28.57
N PRO A 696 -41.75 -37.84 -29.38
CA PRO A 696 -42.12 -37.50 -30.75
C PRO A 696 -42.38 -38.75 -31.62
N GLU A 697 -43.28 -38.62 -32.60
CA GLU A 697 -43.52 -39.69 -33.57
C GLU A 697 -42.22 -40.03 -34.33
N GLY A 698 -41.92 -41.32 -34.48
CA GLY A 698 -40.72 -41.76 -35.18
C GLY A 698 -39.43 -41.75 -34.36
N THR A 699 -39.51 -41.62 -33.02
CA THR A 699 -38.33 -41.66 -32.13
C THR A 699 -37.57 -42.97 -32.27
N THR A 700 -36.27 -42.90 -32.60
CA THR A 700 -35.39 -44.09 -32.76
C THR A 700 -34.31 -44.23 -31.68
N GLY A 701 -34.13 -43.22 -30.84
CA GLY A 701 -33.17 -43.24 -29.74
C GLY A 701 -33.59 -42.38 -28.57
N LEU A 702 -33.08 -42.71 -27.38
CA LEU A 702 -33.23 -41.90 -26.17
C LEU A 702 -31.85 -41.55 -25.62
N LEU A 703 -31.72 -40.40 -24.97
CA LEU A 703 -30.51 -39.91 -24.35
C LEU A 703 -30.86 -39.41 -22.97
N VAL A 704 -30.16 -39.88 -21.94
CA VAL A 704 -30.18 -39.24 -20.62
C VAL A 704 -28.81 -38.66 -20.39
N GLN A 705 -28.76 -37.38 -20.09
CA GLN A 705 -27.52 -36.62 -20.00
C GLN A 705 -27.56 -35.65 -18.84
N VAL A 706 -26.44 -35.50 -18.13
CA VAL A 706 -26.22 -34.36 -17.22
C VAL A 706 -26.00 -33.12 -18.06
N VAL A 707 -26.80 -32.06 -17.92
CA VAL A 707 -26.75 -30.87 -18.78
C VAL A 707 -26.40 -29.61 -17.97
N PRO A 708 -25.65 -28.64 -18.54
CA PRO A 708 -25.34 -27.38 -17.86
C PRO A 708 -26.54 -26.43 -17.92
N SER A 709 -27.60 -26.77 -17.22
CA SER A 709 -28.81 -25.94 -17.09
C SER A 709 -29.23 -25.88 -15.63
N GLY A 710 -30.03 -24.88 -15.29
CA GLY A 710 -30.46 -24.65 -13.93
C GLY A 710 -31.32 -23.39 -13.86
N PRO A 711 -31.90 -23.09 -12.69
CA PRO A 711 -32.47 -21.77 -12.47
C PRO A 711 -31.36 -20.72 -12.65
N ALA A 712 -31.67 -19.64 -13.36
CA ALA A 712 -30.78 -18.48 -13.38
C ALA A 712 -30.59 -17.96 -11.96
N ILE A 713 -29.42 -17.40 -11.66
CA ILE A 713 -29.22 -16.69 -10.40
C ILE A 713 -30.22 -15.53 -10.38
N ALA A 714 -31.09 -15.51 -9.38
CA ALA A 714 -32.15 -14.51 -9.28
C ALA A 714 -31.76 -13.45 -8.25
N ASP A 715 -32.07 -12.19 -8.54
CA ASP A 715 -31.80 -11.09 -7.60
C ASP A 715 -32.78 -11.13 -6.44
N ALA A 716 -32.28 -10.85 -5.24
CA ALA A 716 -33.08 -10.57 -4.06
C ALA A 716 -33.38 -9.08 -3.92
N ALA A 717 -34.26 -8.75 -2.99
CA ALA A 717 -34.71 -7.37 -2.76
C ALA A 717 -33.61 -6.45 -2.19
N ASP A 718 -32.51 -7.03 -1.73
CA ASP A 718 -31.34 -6.37 -1.15
C ASP A 718 -30.22 -6.20 -2.18
N GLY A 719 -30.50 -6.25 -3.48
CA GLY A 719 -29.51 -5.99 -4.54
C GLY A 719 -28.42 -7.05 -4.69
N LEU A 720 -28.54 -8.19 -3.99
CA LEU A 720 -27.64 -9.33 -4.10
C LEU A 720 -28.38 -10.53 -4.69
N ALA A 721 -27.65 -11.52 -5.22
CA ALA A 721 -28.26 -12.81 -5.56
C ALA A 721 -28.98 -13.45 -4.36
N ALA A 722 -30.18 -14.01 -4.62
CA ALA A 722 -31.02 -14.67 -3.64
C ALA A 722 -30.37 -15.98 -3.14
N PRO A 723 -30.24 -16.16 -1.80
CA PRO A 723 -29.71 -17.42 -1.26
C PRO A 723 -30.44 -18.65 -1.78
N GLY A 724 -29.69 -19.68 -2.16
CA GLY A 724 -30.22 -20.93 -2.72
C GLY A 724 -30.42 -20.92 -4.25
N THR A 725 -30.14 -19.82 -4.95
CA THR A 725 -30.06 -19.80 -6.43
C THR A 725 -28.64 -19.96 -6.97
N TYR A 726 -27.65 -20.12 -6.09
CA TYR A 726 -26.24 -20.34 -6.37
C TYR A 726 -25.66 -21.33 -5.35
N ASP A 727 -24.49 -21.91 -5.63
CA ASP A 727 -23.88 -22.97 -4.81
C ASP A 727 -22.92 -22.42 -3.75
N PHE A 728 -22.22 -21.33 -4.05
CA PHE A 728 -21.34 -20.64 -3.10
C PHE A 728 -21.04 -19.20 -3.53
N ALA A 729 -20.47 -18.41 -2.63
CA ALA A 729 -19.98 -17.07 -2.95
C ALA A 729 -18.51 -16.86 -2.54
N VAL A 730 -17.83 -15.93 -3.22
CA VAL A 730 -16.49 -15.44 -2.88
C VAL A 730 -16.57 -13.93 -2.63
N SER A 731 -16.05 -13.47 -1.50
CA SER A 731 -15.92 -12.03 -1.23
C SER A 731 -14.55 -11.54 -1.70
N HIS A 732 -14.52 -10.39 -2.39
CA HIS A 732 -13.31 -9.73 -2.85
C HIS A 732 -13.18 -8.36 -2.17
N LEU A 733 -12.20 -8.28 -1.27
CA LEU A 733 -11.71 -7.08 -0.59
C LEU A 733 -10.43 -6.59 -1.26
N THR A 734 -10.12 -5.30 -1.17
CA THR A 734 -8.95 -4.70 -1.83
C THR A 734 -8.71 -3.28 -1.34
N ASP A 735 -7.47 -2.79 -1.43
CA ASP A 735 -7.10 -1.36 -1.33
C ASP A 735 -7.73 -0.63 -0.13
N THR A 736 -7.55 -1.21 1.07
CA THR A 736 -8.11 -0.73 2.34
C THR A 736 -7.22 0.27 3.08
N GLN A 737 -6.09 0.65 2.47
CA GLN A 737 -5.04 1.49 3.05
C GLN A 737 -5.54 2.73 3.81
N TYR A 738 -6.40 3.54 3.20
CA TYR A 738 -6.97 4.73 3.85
C TYR A 738 -7.96 4.40 4.96
N LEU A 739 -8.61 3.22 4.90
CA LEU A 739 -9.46 2.74 5.99
C LEU A 739 -8.59 2.36 7.19
N SER A 740 -7.46 1.68 6.99
CA SER A 740 -6.54 1.35 8.08
C SER A 740 -5.88 2.59 8.70
N GLU A 741 -5.59 3.62 7.89
CA GLU A 741 -5.02 4.89 8.34
C GLU A 741 -6.03 5.72 9.16
N ALA A 742 -7.24 5.91 8.63
CA ALA A 742 -8.17 6.95 9.11
C ALA A 742 -9.60 6.47 9.43
N HIS A 743 -10.05 5.34 8.88
CA HIS A 743 -11.43 4.84 9.03
C HIS A 743 -11.50 3.35 9.44
N PRO A 744 -10.83 2.95 10.54
CA PRO A 744 -10.72 1.55 10.96
C PRO A 744 -12.09 0.89 11.23
N GLU A 745 -13.09 1.68 11.60
CA GLU A 745 -14.47 1.26 11.77
C GLU A 745 -15.10 0.73 10.47
N VAL A 746 -14.81 1.36 9.32
CA VAL A 746 -15.33 0.94 8.01
C VAL A 746 -14.74 -0.39 7.58
N TYR A 747 -13.44 -0.60 7.77
CA TYR A 747 -12.79 -1.87 7.41
C TYR A 747 -13.28 -3.03 8.30
N ARG A 748 -13.49 -2.76 9.59
CA ARG A 748 -14.12 -3.73 10.50
C ARG A 748 -15.55 -4.06 10.09
N GLU A 749 -16.34 -3.08 9.64
CA GLU A 749 -17.70 -3.33 9.15
C GLU A 749 -17.73 -4.30 7.95
N GLN A 750 -16.80 -4.16 7.00
CA GLN A 750 -16.66 -5.07 5.85
C GLN A 750 -16.39 -6.50 6.29
N THR A 751 -15.35 -6.69 7.12
CA THR A 751 -14.93 -8.02 7.62
C THR A 751 -15.98 -8.67 8.52
N ALA A 752 -16.61 -7.89 9.42
CA ALA A 752 -17.72 -8.35 10.25
C ALA A 752 -18.92 -8.82 9.41
N TRP A 753 -19.27 -8.08 8.35
CA TRP A 753 -20.38 -8.45 7.47
C TRP A 753 -20.12 -9.79 6.76
N ILE A 754 -18.90 -9.99 6.25
CA ILE A 754 -18.50 -11.26 5.62
C ILE A 754 -18.63 -12.41 6.63
N ALA A 755 -18.07 -12.24 7.84
CA ALA A 755 -18.13 -13.24 8.90
C ALA A 755 -19.57 -13.66 9.23
N ALA A 756 -20.48 -12.69 9.33
CA ALA A 756 -21.86 -12.98 9.68
C ALA A 756 -22.72 -13.49 8.52
N ASN A 757 -22.38 -13.16 7.28
CA ASN A 757 -23.09 -13.62 6.09
C ASN A 757 -22.51 -14.91 5.50
N ALA A 758 -21.42 -15.44 6.06
CA ALA A 758 -20.77 -16.65 5.55
C ALA A 758 -21.71 -17.86 5.44
N GLY A 759 -22.55 -18.09 6.45
CA GLY A 759 -23.58 -19.13 6.40
C GLY A 759 -24.80 -18.75 5.54
N PRO A 760 -25.49 -17.63 5.83
CA PRO A 760 -26.70 -17.23 5.12
C PRO A 760 -26.56 -17.01 3.61
N ARG A 761 -25.35 -16.63 3.14
CA ARG A 761 -25.05 -16.38 1.73
C ARG A 761 -24.04 -17.37 1.15
N ASP A 762 -23.83 -18.50 1.83
CA ASP A 762 -22.90 -19.55 1.42
C ASP A 762 -21.50 -19.02 0.98
N ILE A 763 -20.98 -17.98 1.66
CA ILE A 763 -19.64 -17.42 1.37
C ILE A 763 -18.61 -18.48 1.74
N ALA A 764 -17.97 -19.03 0.72
CA ALA A 764 -16.98 -20.10 0.86
C ALA A 764 -15.57 -19.57 1.07
N PHE A 765 -15.31 -18.35 0.62
CA PHE A 765 -13.98 -17.75 0.66
C PHE A 765 -14.03 -16.21 0.68
N ALA A 766 -13.07 -15.57 1.33
CA ALA A 766 -12.82 -14.13 1.25
C ALA A 766 -11.37 -13.86 0.85
N VAL A 767 -11.13 -13.09 -0.21
CA VAL A 767 -9.79 -12.73 -0.68
C VAL A 767 -9.56 -11.24 -0.55
N HIS A 768 -8.38 -10.84 -0.06
CA HIS A 768 -7.92 -9.45 -0.08
C HIS A 768 -6.75 -9.28 -1.03
N THR A 769 -6.92 -8.46 -2.08
CA THR A 769 -5.91 -8.25 -3.14
C THR A 769 -4.88 -7.16 -2.83
N GLY A 770 -4.46 -7.02 -1.56
CA GLY A 770 -3.39 -6.09 -1.16
C GLY A 770 -3.79 -4.64 -0.90
N ASP A 771 -2.77 -3.85 -0.56
CA ASP A 771 -2.81 -2.50 0.00
C ASP A 771 -3.67 -2.41 1.26
N LEU A 772 -3.18 -3.05 2.32
CA LEU A 772 -3.82 -3.11 3.63
C LEU A 772 -3.54 -1.84 4.44
N VAL A 773 -2.37 -1.24 4.27
CA VAL A 773 -1.89 -0.06 4.99
C VAL A 773 -1.52 1.04 4.01
N GLN A 774 -1.46 2.29 4.46
CA GLN A 774 -1.16 3.46 3.61
C GLN A 774 0.30 3.88 3.69
N ASN A 775 0.91 3.79 4.86
CA ASN A 775 2.21 4.41 5.16
C ASN A 775 3.39 3.41 5.16
N TRP A 776 3.37 2.43 4.25
CA TRP A 776 4.49 1.50 4.03
C TRP A 776 4.80 1.25 2.53
N VAL A 777 4.61 2.28 1.71
CA VAL A 777 4.83 2.26 0.26
C VAL A 777 6.20 2.79 -0.15
N ASP A 778 6.55 3.99 0.32
CA ASP A 778 7.81 4.63 -0.06
C ASP A 778 8.85 4.45 1.05
N PRO A 779 10.11 4.19 0.73
CA PRO A 779 11.12 3.77 1.70
C PRO A 779 11.37 4.73 2.86
N ASP A 780 11.21 6.03 2.64
CA ASP A 780 11.38 7.10 3.61
C ASP A 780 10.20 7.24 4.60
N GLN A 781 9.08 6.55 4.34
CA GLN A 781 7.95 6.53 5.27
C GLN A 781 8.28 5.76 6.55
N GLY A 782 7.87 6.34 7.69
CA GLY A 782 8.22 5.84 9.00
C GLY A 782 7.49 4.57 9.43
N GLU A 783 8.27 3.60 9.91
CA GLU A 783 7.81 2.27 10.32
C GLU A 783 6.79 2.29 11.47
N GLU A 784 6.84 3.28 12.37
CA GLU A 784 5.93 3.36 13.52
C GLU A 784 4.47 3.51 13.10
N ARG A 785 4.21 4.36 12.10
CA ARG A 785 2.87 4.56 11.55
C ARG A 785 2.39 3.33 10.78
N ALA A 786 3.26 2.75 9.95
CA ALA A 786 3.00 1.49 9.26
C ALA A 786 2.61 0.37 10.22
N ARG A 787 3.35 0.19 11.33
CA ARG A 787 3.05 -0.81 12.36
C ARG A 787 1.67 -0.60 12.99
N ARG A 788 1.28 0.65 13.25
CA ARG A 788 -0.06 0.97 13.75
C ARG A 788 -1.14 0.54 12.75
N GLU A 789 -0.97 0.87 11.47
CA GLU A 789 -1.91 0.51 10.42
C GLU A 789 -1.98 -0.99 10.19
N PHE A 790 -0.84 -1.69 10.18
CA PHE A 790 -0.81 -3.14 10.08
C PHE A 790 -1.51 -3.81 11.27
N ALA A 791 -1.39 -3.25 12.48
CA ALA A 791 -2.12 -3.73 13.63
C ALA A 791 -3.64 -3.54 13.46
N VAL A 792 -4.09 -2.41 12.90
CA VAL A 792 -5.49 -2.14 12.56
C VAL A 792 -6.00 -3.14 11.52
N ALA A 793 -5.31 -3.28 10.38
CA ALA A 793 -5.67 -4.20 9.31
C ALA A 793 -5.68 -5.66 9.80
N SER A 794 -4.66 -6.05 10.56
CA SER A 794 -4.56 -7.40 11.14
C SER A 794 -5.70 -7.70 12.09
N ALA A 795 -6.16 -6.71 12.87
CA ALA A 795 -7.30 -6.87 13.77
C ALA A 795 -8.62 -7.04 13.01
N ALA A 796 -8.87 -6.24 11.96
CA ALA A 796 -10.05 -6.38 11.11
C ALA A 796 -10.08 -7.74 10.40
N GLN A 797 -8.99 -8.14 9.75
CA GLN A 797 -8.87 -9.45 9.12
C GLN A 797 -8.98 -10.61 10.13
N GLY A 798 -8.56 -10.38 11.38
CA GLY A 798 -8.66 -11.36 12.47
C GLY A 798 -10.10 -11.76 12.79
N GLU A 799 -11.09 -10.96 12.40
CA GLU A 799 -12.51 -11.31 12.54
C GLU A 799 -12.91 -12.49 11.65
N LEU A 800 -12.35 -12.57 10.43
CA LEU A 800 -12.57 -13.69 9.51
C LEU A 800 -11.91 -14.97 10.04
N ASP A 801 -10.68 -14.84 10.56
CA ASP A 801 -9.93 -15.95 11.18
C ASP A 801 -10.70 -16.52 12.37
N ALA A 802 -11.19 -15.65 13.26
CA ALA A 802 -11.96 -16.03 14.44
C ALA A 802 -13.30 -16.68 14.09
N ALA A 803 -13.95 -16.24 13.00
CA ALA A 803 -15.18 -16.83 12.49
C ALA A 803 -14.96 -18.16 11.74
N GLY A 804 -13.71 -18.52 11.44
CA GLY A 804 -13.37 -19.70 10.66
C GLY A 804 -13.78 -19.60 9.19
N VAL A 805 -13.89 -18.37 8.66
CA VAL A 805 -14.15 -18.12 7.24
C VAL A 805 -12.83 -18.31 6.47
N PRO A 806 -12.77 -19.22 5.48
CA PRO A 806 -11.59 -19.36 4.65
C PRO A 806 -11.23 -18.03 3.99
N ASN A 807 -9.98 -17.59 4.19
CA ASN A 807 -9.51 -16.32 3.65
C ASN A 807 -8.04 -16.37 3.24
N SER A 808 -7.66 -15.43 2.38
CA SER A 808 -6.28 -15.14 1.99
C SER A 808 -6.07 -13.64 1.83
N VAL A 809 -4.87 -13.20 2.16
CA VAL A 809 -4.36 -11.84 1.99
C VAL A 809 -3.04 -11.91 1.22
N LEU A 810 -2.83 -11.00 0.28
CA LEU A 810 -1.55 -10.76 -0.41
C LEU A 810 -1.10 -9.31 -0.19
N PRO A 811 0.20 -9.01 -0.25
CA PRO A 811 0.68 -7.63 -0.12
C PRO A 811 0.52 -6.85 -1.42
N GLY A 812 0.02 -5.62 -1.30
CA GLY A 812 0.08 -4.61 -2.36
C GLY A 812 1.35 -3.78 -2.30
N ASN A 813 1.47 -2.74 -3.13
CA ASN A 813 2.66 -1.90 -3.14
C ASN A 813 2.87 -1.10 -1.85
N HIS A 814 1.79 -0.83 -1.11
CA HIS A 814 1.86 -0.21 0.21
C HIS A 814 2.17 -1.18 1.34
N ASP A 815 2.11 -2.49 1.08
CA ASP A 815 2.41 -3.49 2.11
C ASP A 815 3.85 -3.99 2.02
N ASN A 816 4.51 -3.77 0.88
CA ASN A 816 5.83 -4.34 0.59
C ASN A 816 6.86 -3.35 0.03
N LYS A 817 6.70 -2.05 0.29
CA LYS A 817 7.60 -0.99 -0.19
C LYS A 817 7.81 -1.07 -1.72
N ARG A 818 6.72 -1.12 -2.48
CA ARG A 818 6.71 -1.30 -3.95
C ARG A 818 7.50 -2.52 -4.44
N GLY A 819 7.48 -3.61 -3.66
CA GLY A 819 8.17 -4.87 -3.96
C GLY A 819 9.57 -4.99 -3.39
N ALA A 820 10.07 -3.98 -2.66
CA ALA A 820 11.41 -4.01 -2.08
C ALA A 820 11.55 -4.98 -0.90
N THR A 821 10.54 -5.10 -0.04
CA THR A 821 10.58 -6.03 1.12
C THR A 821 9.20 -6.42 1.62
N ASN A 822 9.02 -7.70 1.99
CA ASN A 822 7.79 -8.21 2.61
C ASN A 822 7.93 -8.38 4.13
N ASP A 823 9.01 -7.89 4.76
CA ASP A 823 9.33 -8.22 6.16
C ASP A 823 8.22 -7.77 7.12
N LEU A 824 7.82 -6.50 7.07
CA LEU A 824 6.79 -5.97 7.96
C LEU A 824 5.41 -6.60 7.67
N PHE A 825 5.07 -6.82 6.40
CA PHE A 825 3.88 -7.58 6.03
C PHE A 825 3.87 -8.98 6.66
N ASN A 826 4.99 -9.72 6.57
CA ASN A 826 5.10 -11.09 7.08
C ASN A 826 5.05 -11.17 8.61
N GLU A 827 5.35 -10.09 9.34
CA GLU A 827 5.11 -10.01 10.79
C GLU A 827 3.62 -10.14 11.15
N HIS A 828 2.72 -9.66 10.29
CA HIS A 828 1.27 -9.60 10.54
C HIS A 828 0.45 -10.63 9.73
N PHE A 829 0.87 -10.91 8.50
CA PHE A 829 0.17 -11.74 7.51
C PHE A 829 1.05 -12.87 6.95
N GLY A 830 2.13 -13.21 7.65
CA GLY A 830 3.00 -14.33 7.27
C GLY A 830 2.36 -15.71 7.45
N PRO A 831 3.04 -16.78 7.01
CA PRO A 831 2.48 -18.15 6.99
C PRO A 831 2.02 -18.65 8.36
N HIS A 832 2.64 -18.16 9.44
CA HIS A 832 2.32 -18.53 10.81
C HIS A 832 0.88 -18.18 11.23
N ARG A 833 0.25 -17.17 10.61
CA ARG A 833 -1.14 -16.79 10.87
C ARG A 833 -2.12 -17.88 10.44
N TYR A 834 -1.84 -18.52 9.31
CA TYR A 834 -2.74 -19.46 8.63
C TYR A 834 -2.31 -20.92 8.76
N ALA A 835 -1.14 -21.22 9.35
CA ALA A 835 -0.55 -22.56 9.36
C ALA A 835 -1.45 -23.67 9.94
N ASP A 836 -2.30 -23.34 10.92
CA ASP A 836 -3.24 -24.28 11.54
C ASP A 836 -4.63 -24.29 10.87
N ALA A 837 -4.84 -23.42 9.88
CA ALA A 837 -6.13 -23.30 9.19
C ALA A 837 -6.28 -24.42 8.15
N PRO A 838 -7.42 -25.14 8.12
CA PRO A 838 -7.60 -26.30 7.23
C PRO A 838 -7.67 -25.96 5.75
N TRP A 839 -7.92 -24.69 5.40
CA TRP A 839 -7.93 -24.19 4.02
C TRP A 839 -6.55 -23.73 3.54
N TYR A 840 -5.55 -23.60 4.42
CA TYR A 840 -4.25 -23.08 4.03
C TYR A 840 -3.38 -24.17 3.40
N GLY A 841 -3.01 -23.97 2.14
CA GLY A 841 -2.26 -24.94 1.34
C GLY A 841 -0.74 -24.76 1.40
N GLY A 842 -0.29 -23.54 1.66
CA GLY A 842 1.11 -23.20 1.86
C GLY A 842 1.51 -21.90 1.17
N SER A 843 2.77 -21.53 1.34
CA SER A 843 3.36 -20.31 0.79
C SER A 843 4.63 -20.58 -0.01
N ILE A 844 5.15 -19.53 -0.64
CA ILE A 844 6.37 -19.58 -1.45
C ILE A 844 7.62 -19.96 -0.65
N ALA A 845 7.68 -19.59 0.64
CA ALA A 845 8.67 -20.07 1.59
C ALA A 845 8.08 -20.12 3.03
N PRO A 846 8.70 -20.88 3.97
CA PRO A 846 8.16 -21.06 5.33
C PRO A 846 7.97 -19.77 6.15
N ASP A 847 8.71 -18.73 5.82
CA ASP A 847 8.74 -17.41 6.46
C ASP A 847 8.21 -16.28 5.55
N ASP A 848 7.79 -16.62 4.33
CA ASP A 848 7.34 -15.66 3.33
C ASP A 848 5.92 -16.01 2.86
N GLY A 849 4.94 -15.24 3.33
CA GLY A 849 3.52 -15.39 3.02
C GLY A 849 3.04 -14.54 1.84
N SER A 850 3.93 -13.76 1.23
CA SER A 850 3.62 -12.81 0.15
C SER A 850 2.95 -13.47 -1.06
N ALA A 851 3.38 -14.68 -1.40
CA ALA A 851 2.69 -15.58 -2.31
C ALA A 851 2.23 -16.84 -1.56
N ASN A 852 0.95 -17.16 -1.66
CA ASN A 852 0.35 -18.30 -0.97
C ASN A 852 -0.82 -18.90 -1.77
N TRP A 853 -1.17 -20.14 -1.44
CA TRP A 853 -2.34 -20.78 -2.00
C TRP A 853 -3.21 -21.37 -0.89
N THR A 854 -4.51 -21.26 -1.10
CA THR A 854 -5.55 -21.76 -0.19
C THR A 854 -6.56 -22.55 -0.98
N SER A 855 -7.30 -23.45 -0.33
CA SER A 855 -8.29 -24.28 -1.00
C SER A 855 -9.60 -24.38 -0.24
N PHE A 856 -10.68 -24.58 -1.02
CA PHE A 856 -11.98 -24.90 -0.50
C PHE A 856 -12.70 -25.86 -1.45
N THR A 857 -13.78 -26.49 -0.97
CA THR A 857 -14.58 -27.44 -1.76
C THR A 857 -16.06 -27.18 -1.55
N ARG A 858 -16.83 -27.21 -2.65
CA ARG A 858 -18.30 -27.05 -2.67
C ARG A 858 -18.88 -28.03 -3.68
N GLU A 859 -19.88 -28.81 -3.26
CA GLU A 859 -20.53 -29.86 -4.09
C GLU A 859 -19.54 -30.77 -4.86
N GLY A 860 -18.39 -31.07 -4.26
CA GLY A 860 -17.33 -31.89 -4.85
C GLY A 860 -16.41 -31.18 -5.85
N ALA A 861 -16.65 -29.90 -6.18
CA ALA A 861 -15.75 -29.05 -6.94
C ALA A 861 -14.64 -28.50 -6.03
N GLU A 862 -13.38 -28.76 -6.38
CA GLU A 862 -12.20 -28.24 -5.68
C GLU A 862 -11.80 -26.88 -6.28
N PHE A 863 -11.50 -25.92 -5.40
CA PHE A 863 -11.00 -24.60 -5.77
C PHE A 863 -9.68 -24.32 -5.08
N ILE A 864 -8.77 -23.67 -5.79
CA ILE A 864 -7.57 -23.06 -5.24
C ILE A 864 -7.60 -21.57 -5.54
N VAL A 865 -7.39 -20.76 -4.52
CA VAL A 865 -7.08 -19.34 -4.67
C VAL A 865 -5.56 -19.20 -4.60
N LEU A 866 -4.97 -18.78 -5.71
CA LEU A 866 -3.54 -18.55 -5.87
C LEU A 866 -3.28 -17.04 -5.73
N SER A 867 -2.72 -16.65 -4.59
CA SER A 867 -2.43 -15.26 -4.25
C SER A 867 -0.97 -14.92 -4.59
N LEU A 868 -0.78 -13.91 -5.45
CA LEU A 868 0.52 -13.39 -5.87
C LEU A 868 0.70 -11.94 -5.39
N PRO A 869 1.88 -11.55 -4.90
CA PRO A 869 2.11 -10.21 -4.36
C PRO A 869 2.19 -9.15 -5.46
N TYR A 870 2.09 -7.88 -5.08
CA TYR A 870 2.61 -6.80 -5.93
C TYR A 870 4.08 -7.06 -6.29
N ALA A 871 4.45 -6.73 -7.52
CA ALA A 871 5.78 -6.96 -8.07
C ALA A 871 6.23 -8.44 -8.07
N TYR A 872 5.31 -9.38 -8.33
CA TYR A 872 5.66 -10.77 -8.59
C TYR A 872 6.66 -10.88 -9.77
N ALA A 873 7.59 -11.83 -9.69
CA ALA A 873 8.60 -12.04 -10.73
C ALA A 873 8.74 -13.54 -11.07
N GLU A 874 9.84 -13.92 -11.72
CA GLU A 874 10.11 -15.31 -12.11
C GLU A 874 9.99 -16.29 -10.93
N ARG A 875 10.38 -15.87 -9.72
CA ARG A 875 10.32 -16.71 -8.51
C ARG A 875 8.87 -17.11 -8.19
N GLU A 876 7.97 -16.14 -8.17
CA GLU A 876 6.56 -16.29 -7.85
C GLU A 876 5.82 -17.01 -8.99
N LEU A 877 6.08 -16.64 -10.26
CA LEU A 877 5.49 -17.31 -11.42
C LEU A 877 5.88 -18.79 -11.51
N ALA A 878 7.17 -19.11 -11.35
CA ALA A 878 7.62 -20.50 -11.35
C ALA A 878 7.07 -21.30 -10.16
N TRP A 879 6.81 -20.64 -9.03
CA TRP A 879 6.14 -21.25 -7.89
C TRP A 879 4.66 -21.53 -8.19
N ALA A 880 3.94 -20.57 -8.77
CA ALA A 880 2.56 -20.72 -9.21
C ALA A 880 2.38 -21.89 -10.20
N GLU A 881 3.26 -22.00 -11.20
CA GLU A 881 3.27 -23.11 -12.17
C GLU A 881 3.36 -24.47 -11.46
N ARG A 882 4.18 -24.58 -10.40
CA ARG A 882 4.30 -25.83 -9.62
C ARG A 882 3.02 -26.13 -8.85
N VAL A 883 2.43 -25.14 -8.18
CA VAL A 883 1.16 -25.31 -7.45
C VAL A 883 0.08 -25.81 -8.43
N ILE A 884 -0.08 -25.16 -9.57
CA ILE A 884 -1.10 -25.57 -10.56
C ILE A 884 -0.86 -26.99 -11.08
N ALA A 885 0.41 -27.38 -11.30
CA ALA A 885 0.77 -28.73 -11.72
C ALA A 885 0.50 -29.80 -10.67
N GLU A 886 0.65 -29.48 -9.38
CA GLU A 886 0.43 -30.38 -8.25
C GLU A 886 -1.06 -30.63 -7.96
N HIS A 887 -1.94 -29.73 -8.43
CA HIS A 887 -3.38 -29.76 -8.15
C HIS A 887 -4.26 -29.94 -9.40
N PRO A 888 -4.11 -31.01 -10.21
CA PRO A 888 -4.71 -31.14 -11.56
C PRO A 888 -6.25 -31.17 -11.63
N ARG A 889 -6.94 -31.21 -10.49
CA ARG A 889 -8.41 -31.27 -10.39
C ARG A 889 -9.07 -30.01 -9.84
N ALA A 890 -8.28 -29.04 -9.38
CA ALA A 890 -8.79 -27.79 -8.84
C ALA A 890 -9.07 -26.78 -9.95
N ASN A 891 -10.19 -26.06 -9.82
CA ASN A 891 -10.41 -24.79 -10.48
C ASN A 891 -9.56 -23.72 -9.77
N ILE A 892 -8.90 -22.86 -10.53
CA ILE A 892 -7.94 -21.88 -10.04
C ILE A 892 -8.57 -20.49 -10.17
N ILE A 893 -8.57 -19.76 -9.05
CA ILE A 893 -8.80 -18.32 -8.98
C ILE A 893 -7.44 -17.69 -8.73
N VAL A 894 -6.98 -16.82 -9.62
CA VAL A 894 -5.74 -16.05 -9.40
C VAL A 894 -6.11 -14.73 -8.74
N ALA A 895 -5.45 -14.38 -7.64
CA ALA A 895 -5.54 -13.08 -7.00
C ALA A 895 -4.16 -12.43 -7.05
N THR A 896 -4.08 -11.20 -7.52
CA THR A 896 -2.84 -10.42 -7.56
C THR A 896 -3.17 -8.96 -7.31
N HIS A 897 -2.24 -8.17 -6.79
CA HIS A 897 -2.51 -6.76 -6.55
C HIS A 897 -2.69 -5.99 -7.87
N GLU A 898 -1.71 -6.10 -8.78
CA GLU A 898 -1.71 -5.45 -10.09
C GLU A 898 -2.02 -6.46 -11.21
N HIS A 899 -2.99 -6.13 -12.09
CA HIS A 899 -3.28 -6.93 -13.30
C HIS A 899 -3.97 -6.16 -14.43
N LEU A 900 -5.04 -5.42 -14.14
CA LEU A 900 -5.79 -4.64 -15.14
C LEU A 900 -5.63 -3.13 -14.93
N LEU A 901 -5.89 -2.36 -15.98
CA LEU A 901 -6.14 -0.93 -15.93
C LEU A 901 -7.66 -0.68 -15.96
N PRO A 902 -8.17 0.28 -15.18
CA PRO A 902 -9.58 0.65 -15.18
C PRO A 902 -10.00 1.23 -16.54
N GLU A 903 -11.30 1.16 -16.82
CA GLU A 903 -11.85 1.93 -17.93
C GLU A 903 -11.70 3.43 -17.68
N ASP A 904 -11.32 4.18 -18.72
CA ASP A 904 -11.22 5.64 -18.67
C ASP A 904 -11.92 6.29 -19.87
N ALA A 905 -11.94 7.62 -19.90
CA ALA A 905 -12.59 8.36 -20.98
C ALA A 905 -11.94 8.12 -22.37
N SER A 906 -10.79 7.45 -22.43
CA SER A 906 -9.94 7.28 -23.61
C SER A 906 -9.85 5.84 -24.13
N GLY A 907 -10.23 4.82 -23.35
CA GLY A 907 -10.11 3.42 -23.73
C GLY A 907 -10.93 2.44 -22.88
N SER A 908 -11.05 1.22 -23.39
CA SER A 908 -11.58 0.06 -22.63
C SER A 908 -10.54 -0.44 -21.64
N ALA A 909 -10.95 -1.31 -20.71
CA ALA A 909 -10.02 -2.02 -19.83
C ALA A 909 -8.92 -2.73 -20.62
N GLU A 910 -7.69 -2.66 -20.10
CA GLU A 910 -6.51 -3.30 -20.69
C GLU A 910 -5.73 -4.04 -19.59
N ARG A 911 -4.90 -5.01 -19.99
CA ARG A 911 -3.96 -5.66 -19.04
C ARG A 911 -2.79 -4.71 -18.78
N ALA A 912 -2.36 -4.60 -17.52
CA ALA A 912 -1.21 -3.80 -17.13
C ALA A 912 0.09 -4.51 -17.51
N THR A 913 0.66 -4.17 -18.69
CA THR A 913 1.85 -4.85 -19.24
C THR A 913 3.10 -3.98 -19.20
N GLU A 914 3.00 -2.68 -19.53
CA GLU A 914 4.17 -1.78 -19.61
C GLU A 914 3.96 -0.47 -18.82
N ASN A 915 2.89 -0.40 -18.01
CA ASN A 915 2.46 0.80 -17.30
C ASN A 915 3.41 1.18 -16.16
N ARG A 916 4.00 0.17 -15.54
CA ARG A 916 5.10 0.26 -14.59
C ARG A 916 6.10 -0.81 -14.97
N TRP A 917 7.32 -0.68 -14.47
CA TRP A 917 8.38 -1.63 -14.79
C TRP A 917 8.17 -3.03 -14.18
N VAL A 918 7.31 -3.13 -13.15
CA VAL A 918 6.88 -4.39 -12.53
C VAL A 918 5.60 -4.96 -13.15
N SER A 919 4.95 -4.22 -14.03
CA SER A 919 3.74 -4.67 -14.73
C SER A 919 4.10 -5.92 -15.55
N ARG A 920 3.40 -7.03 -15.30
CA ARG A 920 3.68 -8.36 -15.87
C ARG A 920 2.42 -9.14 -16.20
N ALA A 921 1.30 -8.45 -16.43
CA ALA A 921 0.02 -9.09 -16.72
C ALA A 921 0.06 -9.94 -18.00
N ASP A 922 0.91 -9.60 -18.97
CA ASP A 922 1.18 -10.40 -20.17
C ASP A 922 1.92 -11.70 -19.83
N GLU A 923 2.97 -11.64 -19.01
CA GLU A 923 3.69 -12.84 -18.56
C GLU A 923 2.78 -13.78 -17.74
N LEU A 924 1.99 -13.22 -16.82
CA LEU A 924 0.99 -13.97 -16.04
C LEU A 924 -0.04 -14.60 -16.98
N TRP A 925 -0.53 -13.85 -17.97
CA TRP A 925 -1.46 -14.34 -18.96
C TRP A 925 -0.89 -15.51 -19.78
N GLU A 926 0.29 -15.34 -20.35
CA GLU A 926 0.92 -16.31 -21.25
C GLU A 926 1.35 -17.59 -20.54
N ARG A 927 1.79 -17.50 -19.28
CA ARG A 927 2.35 -18.65 -18.53
C ARG A 927 1.35 -19.36 -17.65
N ILE A 928 0.44 -18.62 -17.03
CA ILE A 928 -0.46 -19.15 -16.00
C ILE A 928 -1.90 -19.21 -16.51
N VAL A 929 -2.44 -18.08 -16.98
CA VAL A 929 -3.88 -17.96 -17.25
C VAL A 929 -4.27 -18.70 -18.54
N ALA A 930 -3.79 -18.23 -19.69
CA ALA A 930 -4.17 -18.76 -21.00
C ALA A 930 -3.87 -20.26 -21.23
N PRO A 931 -2.72 -20.84 -20.79
CA PRO A 931 -2.40 -22.23 -21.08
C PRO A 931 -3.13 -23.24 -20.17
N HIS A 932 -3.85 -22.78 -19.14
CA HIS A 932 -4.44 -23.64 -18.13
C HIS A 932 -5.95 -23.47 -18.07
N ARG A 933 -6.71 -24.36 -18.74
CA ARG A 933 -8.19 -24.38 -18.76
C ARG A 933 -8.88 -24.29 -17.39
N ARG A 934 -8.14 -24.58 -16.33
CA ARG A 934 -8.61 -24.58 -14.94
C ARG A 934 -8.55 -23.19 -14.29
N VAL A 935 -7.83 -22.24 -14.86
CA VAL A 935 -7.83 -20.84 -14.40
C VAL A 935 -9.08 -20.18 -14.99
N VAL A 936 -10.03 -19.83 -14.13
CA VAL A 936 -11.35 -19.32 -14.57
C VAL A 936 -11.59 -17.87 -14.20
N LEU A 937 -10.82 -17.36 -13.23
CA LEU A 937 -11.02 -16.02 -12.67
C LEU A 937 -9.67 -15.41 -12.27
N VAL A 938 -9.48 -14.13 -12.59
CA VAL A 938 -8.39 -13.29 -12.06
C VAL A 938 -8.98 -12.10 -11.33
N LEU A 939 -8.54 -11.85 -10.09
CA LEU A 939 -8.97 -10.74 -9.24
C LEU A 939 -7.79 -9.81 -8.97
N SER A 940 -8.02 -8.50 -9.11
CA SER A 940 -7.00 -7.46 -8.89
C SER A 940 -7.57 -6.16 -8.33
N GLY A 941 -6.66 -5.31 -7.84
CA GLY A 941 -6.91 -3.97 -7.32
C GLY A 941 -5.91 -2.97 -7.92
N HIS A 942 -5.26 -2.16 -7.07
CA HIS A 942 -4.11 -1.29 -7.38
C HIS A 942 -4.38 -0.05 -8.25
N TYR A 943 -5.04 -0.23 -9.39
CA TYR A 943 -5.38 0.89 -10.27
C TYR A 943 -6.82 1.35 -9.99
N HIS A 944 -6.96 2.59 -9.53
CA HIS A 944 -8.19 3.06 -8.89
C HIS A 944 -9.40 3.10 -9.85
N GLY A 945 -10.39 2.26 -9.57
CA GLY A 945 -11.58 2.13 -10.41
C GLY A 945 -12.10 0.71 -10.54
N LEU A 946 -12.82 0.50 -11.64
CA LEU A 946 -13.39 -0.78 -12.03
C LEU A 946 -12.94 -1.12 -13.45
N ALA A 947 -12.69 -2.40 -13.68
CA ALA A 947 -12.48 -2.96 -15.02
C ALA A 947 -12.87 -4.43 -15.08
N ARG A 948 -13.23 -4.89 -16.28
CA ARG A 948 -13.39 -6.31 -16.58
C ARG A 948 -12.87 -6.64 -17.98
N ILE A 949 -12.30 -7.82 -18.14
CA ILE A 949 -12.01 -8.42 -19.45
C ILE A 949 -12.56 -9.84 -19.45
N GLU A 950 -13.37 -10.16 -20.45
CA GLU A 950 -13.86 -11.51 -20.73
C GLU A 950 -13.14 -12.05 -21.97
N THR A 951 -12.49 -13.21 -21.84
CA THR A 951 -11.80 -13.86 -22.95
C THR A 951 -12.34 -15.26 -23.17
N ASP A 952 -13.06 -15.45 -24.28
CA ASP A 952 -13.50 -16.75 -24.76
C ASP A 952 -12.33 -17.58 -25.31
N ASP A 953 -12.39 -18.89 -25.14
CA ASP A 953 -11.41 -19.85 -25.68
C ASP A 953 -9.94 -19.44 -25.38
N ALA A 954 -9.66 -18.98 -24.17
CA ALA A 954 -8.35 -18.47 -23.77
C ALA A 954 -7.22 -19.47 -24.07
N GLY A 955 -6.13 -18.97 -24.64
CA GLY A 955 -5.02 -19.79 -25.14
C GLY A 955 -5.37 -20.64 -26.39
N GLY A 956 -6.52 -20.39 -27.03
CA GLY A 956 -7.03 -21.20 -28.13
C GLY A 956 -7.61 -22.54 -27.68
N ILE A 957 -8.00 -22.67 -26.41
CA ILE A 957 -8.54 -23.89 -25.81
C ILE A 957 -10.08 -23.79 -25.80
N PRO A 958 -10.81 -24.63 -26.56
CA PRO A 958 -12.27 -24.54 -26.62
C PRO A 958 -12.97 -24.64 -25.26
N GLY A 959 -13.86 -23.69 -24.96
CA GLY A 959 -14.62 -23.57 -23.71
C GLY A 959 -13.73 -23.31 -22.49
N HIS A 960 -12.63 -22.58 -22.69
CA HIS A 960 -11.78 -22.02 -21.64
C HIS A 960 -12.08 -20.52 -21.53
N ASP A 961 -13.20 -20.20 -20.90
CA ASP A 961 -13.63 -18.82 -20.75
C ASP A 961 -13.05 -18.27 -19.45
N VAL A 962 -12.32 -17.15 -19.55
CA VAL A 962 -11.64 -16.51 -18.42
C VAL A 962 -12.21 -15.12 -18.23
N VAL A 963 -12.46 -14.77 -16.97
CA VAL A 963 -12.82 -13.40 -16.59
C VAL A 963 -11.75 -12.82 -15.69
N GLU A 964 -11.30 -11.63 -16.03
CA GLU A 964 -10.37 -10.82 -15.25
C GLU A 964 -11.14 -9.63 -14.71
N ILE A 965 -11.06 -9.39 -13.41
CA ILE A 965 -11.85 -8.38 -12.71
C ILE A 965 -10.90 -7.49 -11.89
N LEU A 966 -11.07 -6.18 -12.03
CA LEU A 966 -10.45 -5.18 -11.17
C LEU A 966 -11.53 -4.45 -10.39
N GLY A 967 -11.34 -4.38 -9.08
CA GLY A 967 -12.04 -3.45 -8.22
C GLY A 967 -11.02 -2.77 -7.32
N ASP A 968 -11.04 -1.45 -7.31
CA ASP A 968 -10.27 -0.63 -6.39
C ASP A 968 -11.09 0.63 -6.09
N TYR A 969 -11.52 0.74 -4.84
CA TYR A 969 -12.42 1.79 -4.37
C TYR A 969 -11.72 2.87 -3.56
N GLN A 970 -10.38 2.87 -3.49
CA GLN A 970 -9.65 3.73 -2.55
C GLN A 970 -9.85 5.22 -2.80
N GLU A 971 -10.10 5.61 -4.05
CA GLU A 971 -10.43 7.00 -4.43
C GLU A 971 -11.93 7.27 -4.56
N PHE A 972 -12.79 6.29 -4.29
CA PHE A 972 -14.22 6.53 -4.20
C PHE A 972 -14.50 7.27 -2.90
N ARG A 973 -15.32 8.31 -2.98
CA ARG A 973 -15.54 9.23 -1.87
C ARG A 973 -17.00 9.31 -1.50
N THR A 974 -17.27 9.45 -0.21
CA THR A 974 -18.61 9.78 0.31
C THR A 974 -19.10 11.12 -0.27
N GLU A 975 -20.38 11.45 -0.09
CA GLU A 975 -20.92 12.76 -0.49
C GLU A 975 -20.24 13.95 0.20
N THR A 976 -19.49 13.69 1.29
CA THR A 976 -18.67 14.66 2.03
C THR A 976 -17.19 14.66 1.61
N GLY A 977 -16.80 13.79 0.68
CA GLY A 977 -15.46 13.72 0.10
C GLY A 977 -14.49 12.77 0.83
N MET A 978 -14.96 12.00 1.82
CA MET A 978 -14.13 11.10 2.63
C MET A 978 -13.85 9.79 1.88
N ARG A 979 -12.62 9.27 2.01
CA ARG A 979 -12.23 7.94 1.50
C ARG A 979 -12.69 6.83 2.45
N ALA A 980 -13.99 6.81 2.72
CA ALA A 980 -14.63 5.97 3.74
C ALA A 980 -15.83 5.20 3.15
N THR A 981 -15.81 4.92 1.85
CA THR A 981 -16.97 4.32 1.16
C THR A 981 -17.14 2.84 1.48
N GLY A 982 -16.06 2.09 1.73
CA GLY A 982 -16.13 0.70 2.17
C GLY A 982 -16.76 -0.25 1.15
N PHE A 983 -16.61 0.03 -0.15
CA PHE A 983 -17.08 -0.87 -1.21
C PHE A 983 -16.24 -2.16 -1.28
N GLN A 984 -16.90 -3.28 -1.58
CA GLN A 984 -16.33 -4.61 -1.82
C GLN A 984 -17.20 -5.35 -2.85
N ARG A 985 -16.72 -6.49 -3.38
CA ARG A 985 -17.52 -7.33 -4.30
C ARG A 985 -17.91 -8.66 -3.68
N LEU A 986 -19.08 -9.15 -4.04
CA LEU A 986 -19.53 -10.52 -3.80
C LEU A 986 -19.72 -11.23 -5.14
N LEU A 987 -19.04 -12.35 -5.32
CA LEU A 987 -19.12 -13.19 -6.52
C LEU A 987 -19.91 -14.45 -6.19
N GLN A 988 -21.18 -14.56 -6.61
CA GLN A 988 -22.03 -15.73 -6.35
C GLN A 988 -22.04 -16.70 -7.54
N VAL A 989 -21.65 -17.95 -7.31
CA VAL A 989 -21.31 -18.93 -8.35
C VAL A 989 -22.30 -20.09 -8.37
N SER A 990 -22.81 -20.39 -9.57
CA SER A 990 -23.57 -21.62 -9.87
C SER A 990 -22.66 -22.62 -10.59
N LEU A 991 -22.39 -23.76 -9.96
CA LEU A 991 -21.65 -24.88 -10.53
C LEU A 991 -22.41 -25.57 -11.66
N ALA A 992 -23.75 -25.57 -11.59
CA ALA A 992 -24.60 -26.22 -12.59
C ALA A 992 -24.53 -25.49 -13.94
N THR A 993 -24.59 -24.16 -13.93
CA THR A 993 -24.60 -23.33 -15.15
C THR A 993 -23.23 -22.74 -15.51
N GLY A 994 -22.31 -22.67 -14.54
CA GLY A 994 -21.06 -21.90 -14.68
C GLY A 994 -21.26 -20.39 -14.56
N GLU A 995 -22.47 -19.94 -14.22
CA GLU A 995 -22.79 -18.52 -14.07
C GLU A 995 -22.15 -17.96 -12.79
N ILE A 996 -21.53 -16.79 -12.88
CA ILE A 996 -21.06 -15.99 -11.76
C ILE A 996 -21.84 -14.67 -11.80
N ALA A 997 -22.59 -14.43 -10.73
CA ALA A 997 -23.15 -13.15 -10.39
C ALA A 997 -22.09 -12.32 -9.65
N VAL A 998 -21.87 -11.07 -10.07
CA VAL A 998 -20.95 -10.15 -9.41
C VAL A 998 -21.75 -8.93 -9.00
N ASP A 999 -21.79 -8.66 -7.69
CA ASP A 999 -22.47 -7.50 -7.13
C ASP A 999 -21.48 -6.68 -6.26
N THR A 1000 -21.37 -5.38 -6.51
CA THR A 1000 -20.65 -4.41 -5.67
C THR A 1000 -21.53 -3.97 -4.49
N ILE A 1001 -20.98 -3.94 -3.28
CA ILE A 1001 -21.69 -3.52 -2.06
C ILE A 1001 -20.84 -2.64 -1.15
N SER A 1002 -21.47 -1.65 -0.53
CA SER A 1002 -20.94 -0.94 0.65
C SER A 1002 -21.85 -1.20 1.85
N VAL A 1003 -21.30 -1.85 2.88
CA VAL A 1003 -22.03 -2.12 4.13
C VAL A 1003 -22.23 -0.82 4.93
N THR A 1004 -21.23 0.04 4.94
CA THR A 1004 -21.22 1.32 5.66
C THR A 1004 -22.25 2.29 5.09
N LEU A 1005 -22.34 2.38 3.76
CA LEU A 1005 -23.28 3.27 3.08
C LEU A 1005 -24.66 2.64 2.87
N GLY A 1006 -24.74 1.30 2.86
CA GLY A 1006 -25.96 0.58 2.49
C GLY A 1006 -26.28 0.69 1.00
N GLU A 1007 -25.25 0.70 0.15
CA GLU A 1007 -25.33 0.98 -1.28
C GLU A 1007 -24.85 -0.20 -2.14
N HIS A 1008 -25.43 -0.33 -3.34
CA HIS A 1008 -25.14 -1.39 -4.32
C HIS A 1008 -24.62 -0.84 -5.67
N ALA A 1009 -24.39 0.47 -5.73
CA ALA A 1009 -23.86 1.14 -6.90
C ALA A 1009 -22.73 2.06 -6.45
N SER A 1010 -21.54 1.85 -7.00
CA SER A 1010 -20.34 2.64 -6.70
C SER A 1010 -20.22 3.87 -7.59
N ALA A 1011 -20.82 3.85 -8.79
CA ALA A 1011 -20.78 4.96 -9.76
C ALA A 1011 -21.12 6.37 -9.18
N PRO A 1012 -22.08 6.53 -8.24
CA PRO A 1012 -22.35 7.84 -7.61
C PRO A 1012 -21.22 8.37 -6.71
N PHE A 1013 -20.22 7.56 -6.42
CA PHE A 1013 -19.08 7.86 -5.53
C PHE A 1013 -17.73 7.94 -6.29
N ASP A 1014 -17.74 7.79 -7.62
CA ASP A 1014 -16.58 7.94 -8.50
C ASP A 1014 -16.28 9.43 -8.77
N TYR A 1015 -15.68 10.09 -7.79
CA TYR A 1015 -15.21 11.48 -7.92
C TYR A 1015 -13.81 11.57 -8.53
N PRO A 1016 -13.41 12.72 -9.10
CA PRO A 1016 -12.06 12.96 -9.56
C PRO A 1016 -11.04 12.69 -8.46
N GLN A 1017 -10.04 11.87 -8.76
CA GLN A 1017 -8.98 11.52 -7.81
C GLN A 1017 -8.20 12.76 -7.34
N ALA A 1018 -7.93 13.67 -8.28
CA ALA A 1018 -7.35 14.97 -8.01
C ALA A 1018 -8.06 16.05 -8.85
N VAL A 1019 -8.18 17.25 -8.27
CA VAL A 1019 -8.57 18.45 -9.03
C VAL A 1019 -7.29 19.17 -9.45
N ALA A 1020 -7.29 19.92 -10.54
CA ALA A 1020 -6.12 20.71 -10.94
C ALA A 1020 -5.89 21.90 -10.00
N ASP A 1021 -4.62 22.23 -9.75
CA ASP A 1021 -4.22 23.45 -9.05
C ASP A 1021 -4.71 24.67 -9.83
N ASP A 1022 -5.38 25.58 -9.13
CA ASP A 1022 -5.88 26.83 -9.70
C ASP A 1022 -4.89 28.00 -9.52
N GLY A 1023 -3.69 27.70 -9.02
CA GLY A 1023 -2.55 28.62 -8.91
C GLY A 1023 -2.68 29.63 -7.78
N ARG A 1024 -3.58 29.40 -6.83
CA ARG A 1024 -3.82 30.26 -5.67
C ARG A 1024 -3.19 29.59 -4.44
N GLU A 1025 -2.40 30.34 -3.68
CA GLU A 1025 -1.75 29.85 -2.44
C GLU A 1025 -2.72 29.29 -1.39
N THR A 1026 -4.01 29.64 -1.48
CA THR A 1026 -5.07 29.13 -0.60
C THR A 1026 -5.74 27.84 -1.10
N THR A 1027 -5.39 27.37 -2.29
CA THR A 1027 -6.09 26.31 -3.01
C THR A 1027 -5.11 25.36 -3.69
N LEU A 1028 -4.27 24.70 -2.89
CA LEU A 1028 -3.77 23.39 -3.32
C LEU A 1028 -4.98 22.48 -3.61
N ALA A 1029 -4.86 21.75 -4.71
CA ALA A 1029 -5.99 21.17 -5.42
C ALA A 1029 -6.56 19.89 -4.81
N ALA A 1030 -5.74 19.24 -4.01
CA ALA A 1030 -5.83 17.85 -3.65
C ALA A 1030 -6.05 17.71 -2.11
N ASP A 1031 -5.51 18.69 -1.36
CA ASP A 1031 -5.74 18.93 0.08
C ASP A 1031 -7.20 19.14 0.55
N ARG A 1032 -8.24 19.06 -0.28
CA ARG A 1032 -9.59 19.50 0.14
C ARG A 1032 -10.70 18.56 -0.37
N PRO A 1033 -11.16 17.59 0.44
CA PRO A 1033 -12.26 16.68 0.11
C PRO A 1033 -13.49 17.39 -0.50
N TRP A 1034 -13.86 18.55 0.01
CA TRP A 1034 -15.00 19.32 -0.49
C TRP A 1034 -14.84 19.88 -1.91
N ARG A 1035 -13.61 20.13 -2.38
CA ARG A 1035 -13.38 20.56 -3.77
C ARG A 1035 -13.61 19.42 -4.75
N ILE A 1036 -13.26 18.21 -4.34
CA ILE A 1036 -13.50 16.99 -5.13
C ILE A 1036 -15.02 16.78 -5.27
N VAL A 1037 -15.77 16.96 -4.18
CA VAL A 1037 -17.24 16.94 -4.22
C VAL A 1037 -17.80 18.04 -5.13
N GLU A 1038 -17.29 19.28 -5.05
CA GLU A 1038 -17.72 20.39 -5.91
C GLU A 1038 -17.44 20.15 -7.41
N ALA A 1039 -16.38 19.40 -7.74
CA ALA A 1039 -16.09 19.02 -9.12
C ALA A 1039 -17.14 18.06 -9.70
N GLY A 1040 -17.87 17.35 -8.85
CA GLY A 1040 -18.87 16.36 -9.21
C GLY A 1040 -18.27 15.01 -9.62
N VAL A 1041 -19.13 14.02 -9.81
CA VAL A 1041 -18.73 12.66 -10.23
C VAL A 1041 -18.17 12.64 -11.66
N GLN A 1042 -17.18 11.78 -11.91
CA GLN A 1042 -16.53 11.63 -13.22
C GLN A 1042 -17.42 10.93 -14.24
N GLY A 1043 -18.28 10.02 -13.77
CA GLY A 1043 -19.15 9.22 -14.63
C GLY A 1043 -18.39 8.21 -15.49
N ARG A 1044 -17.30 7.62 -14.96
CA ARG A 1044 -16.57 6.53 -15.64
C ARG A 1044 -17.37 5.23 -15.66
N TYR A 1045 -18.22 5.03 -14.65
CA TYR A 1045 -18.93 3.76 -14.41
C TYR A 1045 -20.45 3.92 -14.42
N ASP A 1046 -21.13 2.81 -14.68
CA ASP A 1046 -22.56 2.66 -14.49
C ASP A 1046 -22.92 1.33 -13.78
N VAL A 1047 -24.22 1.04 -13.66
CA VAL A 1047 -24.72 -0.15 -12.95
C VAL A 1047 -24.17 -1.45 -13.54
N ALA A 1048 -23.83 -1.50 -14.84
CA ALA A 1048 -23.30 -2.70 -15.48
C ALA A 1048 -21.85 -3.03 -15.09
N ASP A 1049 -21.16 -2.10 -14.41
CA ASP A 1049 -19.81 -2.30 -13.83
C ASP A 1049 -19.89 -2.81 -12.37
N ASP A 1050 -21.04 -2.59 -11.72
CA ASP A 1050 -21.33 -2.96 -10.34
C ASP A 1050 -22.16 -4.24 -10.22
N ASP A 1051 -23.08 -4.49 -11.16
CA ASP A 1051 -23.97 -5.65 -11.22
C ASP A 1051 -23.92 -6.27 -12.62
N PHE A 1052 -23.31 -7.46 -12.70
CA PHE A 1052 -23.25 -8.21 -13.94
C PHE A 1052 -23.21 -9.72 -13.72
N ARG A 1053 -23.43 -10.45 -14.82
CA ARG A 1053 -23.45 -11.91 -14.88
C ARG A 1053 -22.49 -12.37 -15.97
N ILE A 1054 -21.60 -13.30 -15.64
CA ILE A 1054 -20.61 -13.91 -16.55
C ILE A 1054 -20.74 -15.44 -16.50
N SER A 1055 -20.20 -16.14 -17.49
CA SER A 1055 -20.21 -17.62 -17.51
C SER A 1055 -18.81 -18.17 -17.72
N VAL A 1056 -18.45 -19.20 -16.95
CA VAL A 1056 -17.16 -19.88 -17.05
C VAL A 1056 -17.31 -21.40 -17.05
N GLY A 1057 -16.34 -22.09 -17.65
CA GLY A 1057 -16.30 -23.56 -17.66
C GLY A 1057 -15.69 -24.13 -16.39
N LEU A 1058 -16.49 -24.78 -15.54
CA LEU A 1058 -16.02 -25.34 -14.26
C LEU A 1058 -15.78 -26.86 -14.32
N GLN A 1059 -14.66 -27.27 -13.72
CA GLN A 1059 -14.31 -28.65 -13.49
C GLN A 1059 -14.93 -29.16 -12.19
N TYR A 1060 -15.74 -30.22 -12.26
CA TYR A 1060 -16.31 -30.87 -11.07
C TYR A 1060 -16.82 -32.28 -11.41
N PRO A 1061 -16.94 -33.18 -10.40
CA PRO A 1061 -17.49 -34.52 -10.60
C PRO A 1061 -18.95 -34.48 -11.07
N LYS A 1062 -19.19 -35.06 -12.24
CA LYS A 1062 -20.50 -35.27 -12.85
C LYS A 1062 -20.74 -36.76 -13.05
N GLY A 1063 -21.94 -37.24 -12.77
CA GLY A 1063 -22.26 -38.66 -12.92
C GLY A 1063 -23.72 -38.91 -13.21
N LEU A 1064 -23.98 -39.98 -13.96
CA LEU A 1064 -25.31 -40.49 -14.26
C LEU A 1064 -25.27 -42.01 -14.12
N ALA A 1065 -26.24 -42.61 -13.43
CA ALA A 1065 -26.43 -44.04 -13.39
C ALA A 1065 -27.91 -44.40 -13.58
N THR A 1066 -28.21 -45.20 -14.59
CA THR A 1066 -29.58 -45.63 -14.88
C THR A 1066 -29.99 -46.79 -13.96
N SER A 1067 -31.15 -46.65 -13.33
CA SER A 1067 -31.81 -47.69 -12.53
C SER A 1067 -32.98 -48.34 -13.29
N GLY A 1068 -33.63 -47.62 -14.20
CA GLY A 1068 -34.67 -48.17 -15.07
C GLY A 1068 -35.08 -47.25 -16.21
N LEU A 1069 -35.60 -47.82 -17.30
CA LEU A 1069 -36.15 -47.13 -18.46
C LEU A 1069 -37.34 -47.92 -19.02
N ARG A 1070 -38.51 -47.30 -19.11
CA ARG A 1070 -39.75 -47.91 -19.63
C ARG A 1070 -40.38 -47.03 -20.70
N ILE A 1071 -40.93 -47.64 -21.75
CA ILE A 1071 -41.68 -46.93 -22.80
C ILE A 1071 -43.11 -47.49 -22.83
N ALA A 1072 -44.06 -46.71 -22.32
CA ALA A 1072 -45.47 -47.04 -22.38
C ALA A 1072 -46.04 -46.64 -23.74
N ALA A 1073 -46.77 -47.55 -24.38
CA ALA A 1073 -47.53 -47.27 -25.60
C ALA A 1073 -48.54 -46.11 -25.37
N PRO A 1074 -48.86 -45.32 -26.42
CA PRO A 1074 -49.69 -44.12 -26.32
C PRO A 1074 -51.13 -44.36 -25.83
#